data_AF-A0AAJ2JXB5-F1
#
_entry.id   AF-A0AAJ2JXB5-F1
#
_cell.length_a   1.000
_cell.length_b   1.000
_cell.length_c   1.000
_cell.angle_alpha   90.00
_cell.angle_beta   90.00
_cell.angle_gamma   90.00
#
_symmetry.space_group_name_H-M   'P 1'
#
loop_
_entity.id
_entity.type
_entity.pdbx_description
1 polymer ?
#
loop_
_entity_poly.entity_id
_entity_poly.type
_entity_poly.pdbx_seq_one_letter_code
_entity_poly.pdbx_strand_id
1 'polypeptide(L)'
;MSIGTTLSLSFQIEHRSYVDALHAVLTGAGLYEGSKYMLGGMTGLLSKFVIHKELSRSSVTAYGNLGEEHGNALLRIGIESNQFAWHTRQRTFELAQQESIRHIQHSIDRGIGVVYWKPEFAVITGYDDEDEVFFYLDGYSKEQQVLLYRNFGIIDNPTPFWYYQTIIGAVDMPYQEIYRESLITAVTDWDTPHRTLPDLDFAAGCKAYDYMIAALSSQQYHPHGSAYTISSYAGIKRDMLKYLASIQEEVGISAEIVQLYQLVDEAFQVMKATVQNGTGHELCIQSDHVPQLIEQAHLAMEHERAAIEILRTEIGYEESCVRVPTVSTGDRRRQDNCGQQLRIGAGEEMTSIILENMKIVPETKTFIDHIHSVLLAGGLTKYPKHTIACMSSLAFRMSVHRQLDAISVTAYNWPAEHFVAADLLGLYSETYAGYNTDPVFPVSRKYAIEEMKLSLQEGVGLIYWHDQYYTIYGYDEAQQCFFAVDSCGNSGCKVSYQTLGQTGNSSIVFIQRISKCSISIDVRDLITESLVQAIYKWEQHDSILPPEQFACGEQAYDAMIEEIQSGTADWNGAEQTLSMYRTFKHYIARYLHDMKQSMDGLEQLAEKYRVLADLYDDIVAILRRLRHDWNDAHEEGLCHEMVTTLISAQQIEKDAIEAMKQVVKDVREARGATPHLR
;
A
#
# COMPACT_ATOMS: atom_id res chain seq x y z
N MET A 1 33.02 24.72 -1.70
CA MET A 1 33.32 23.55 -2.54
C MET A 1 33.05 22.31 -1.71
N SER A 2 31.76 22.11 -1.38
CA SER A 2 31.30 20.78 -1.02
C SER A 2 31.30 19.97 -2.31
N ILE A 3 31.89 18.77 -2.30
CA ILE A 3 31.92 17.89 -3.46
C ILE A 3 30.61 17.11 -3.41
N GLY A 4 29.77 17.20 -4.45
CA GLY A 4 28.52 16.44 -4.52
C GLY A 4 28.74 14.94 -4.24
N THR A 5 27.82 14.33 -3.49
CA THR A 5 27.94 12.93 -3.08
C THR A 5 27.53 12.05 -4.26
N THR A 6 28.43 11.19 -4.73
CA THR A 6 28.18 10.26 -5.85
C THR A 6 28.71 8.86 -5.56
N LEU A 7 27.92 7.85 -5.93
CA LEU A 7 28.25 6.44 -5.84
C LEU A 7 28.73 5.92 -7.19
N SER A 8 29.77 5.09 -7.18
CA SER A 8 30.28 4.43 -8.38
C SER A 8 29.53 3.12 -8.63
N LEU A 9 28.45 3.15 -9.40
CA LEU A 9 27.64 1.99 -9.78
C LEU A 9 27.78 1.66 -11.27
N SER A 10 27.61 0.37 -11.61
CA SER A 10 27.48 -0.08 -12.99
C SER A 10 26.04 -0.52 -13.26
N PHE A 11 25.37 0.14 -14.19
CA PHE A 11 23.98 -0.15 -14.54
C PHE A 11 23.80 -0.20 -16.06
N GLN A 12 23.17 -1.27 -16.54
CA GLN A 12 22.77 -1.44 -17.93
C GLN A 12 21.48 -2.24 -17.97
N ILE A 13 20.51 -1.77 -18.76
CA ILE A 13 19.23 -2.46 -18.97
C ILE A 13 19.45 -3.61 -19.95
N GLU A 14 18.92 -4.78 -19.60
CA GLU A 14 18.95 -5.97 -20.43
C GLU A 14 17.53 -6.44 -20.78
N HIS A 15 16.81 -6.98 -19.80
CA HIS A 15 15.59 -7.75 -20.07
C HIS A 15 14.41 -7.34 -19.18
N ARG A 16 14.71 -6.88 -17.96
CA ARG A 16 13.72 -6.36 -17.01
C ARG A 16 14.37 -5.25 -16.22
N SER A 17 14.17 -4.02 -16.68
CA SER A 17 14.84 -2.83 -16.16
C SER A 17 14.80 -2.66 -14.65
N TYR A 18 13.70 -3.04 -13.99
CA TYR A 18 13.64 -3.02 -12.53
C TYR A 18 14.64 -4.01 -11.88
N VAL A 19 14.73 -5.25 -12.37
CA VAL A 19 15.71 -6.24 -11.86
C VAL A 19 17.13 -5.77 -12.14
N ASP A 20 17.36 -5.18 -13.31
CA ASP A 20 18.65 -4.62 -13.69
C ASP A 20 19.07 -3.46 -12.77
N ALA A 21 18.14 -2.55 -12.44
CA ALA A 21 18.36 -1.41 -11.55
C ALA A 21 18.58 -1.88 -10.10
N LEU A 22 17.75 -2.82 -9.64
CA LEU A 22 17.87 -3.43 -8.32
C LEU A 22 19.21 -4.14 -8.16
N HIS A 23 19.65 -4.90 -9.18
CA HIS A 23 20.95 -5.56 -9.18
C HIS A 23 22.10 -4.56 -9.01
N ALA A 24 22.09 -3.45 -9.76
CA ALA A 24 23.09 -2.41 -9.65
C ALA A 24 23.12 -1.76 -8.25
N VAL A 25 21.95 -1.47 -7.66
CA VAL A 25 21.84 -0.90 -6.31
C VAL A 25 22.36 -1.88 -5.25
N LEU A 26 21.90 -3.14 -5.28
CA LEU A 26 22.25 -4.12 -4.23
C LEU A 26 23.72 -4.56 -4.31
N THR A 27 24.25 -4.79 -5.51
CA THR A 27 25.67 -5.13 -5.68
C THR A 27 26.58 -3.95 -5.32
N GLY A 28 26.17 -2.74 -5.70
CA GLY A 28 26.87 -1.51 -5.34
C GLY A 28 26.96 -1.27 -3.83
N ALA A 29 25.89 -1.61 -3.11
CA ALA A 29 25.83 -1.53 -1.65
C ALA A 29 26.48 -2.72 -0.93
N GLY A 30 26.94 -3.75 -1.66
CA GLY A 30 27.46 -4.99 -1.06
C GLY A 30 26.39 -5.84 -0.37
N LEU A 31 25.11 -5.63 -0.70
CA LEU A 31 23.98 -6.37 -0.14
C LEU A 31 23.60 -7.60 -0.97
N TYR A 32 24.21 -7.78 -2.13
CA TYR A 32 23.98 -8.93 -2.98
C TYR A 32 25.24 -9.30 -3.78
N GLU A 33 25.54 -10.59 -3.85
CA GLU A 33 26.54 -11.17 -4.73
C GLU A 33 25.88 -12.22 -5.62
N GLY A 34 25.94 -12.02 -6.94
CA GLY A 34 25.34 -12.96 -7.88
C GLY A 34 24.97 -12.33 -9.22
N SER A 35 24.39 -13.15 -10.09
CA SER A 35 23.94 -12.73 -11.41
C SER A 35 22.54 -12.10 -11.37
N LYS A 36 22.22 -11.30 -12.39
CA LYS A 36 20.88 -10.73 -12.58
C LYS A 36 19.78 -11.78 -12.67
N TYR A 37 20.03 -12.90 -13.36
CA TYR A 37 19.04 -13.97 -13.49
C TYR A 37 18.76 -14.66 -12.15
N MET A 38 19.78 -14.82 -11.29
CA MET A 38 19.56 -15.36 -9.93
C MET A 38 18.73 -14.37 -9.11
N LEU A 39 19.06 -13.08 -9.11
CA LEU A 39 18.28 -12.06 -8.41
C LEU A 39 16.83 -12.01 -8.91
N GLY A 40 16.62 -11.97 -10.22
CA GLY A 40 15.28 -11.97 -10.81
C GLY A 40 14.48 -13.25 -10.47
N GLY A 41 15.15 -14.40 -10.40
CA GLY A 41 14.54 -15.66 -10.01
C GLY A 41 14.13 -15.69 -8.54
N MET A 42 15.06 -15.40 -7.63
CA MET A 42 14.83 -15.41 -6.18
C MET A 42 13.73 -14.45 -5.74
N THR A 43 13.65 -13.29 -6.38
CA THR A 43 12.61 -12.27 -6.12
C THR A 43 11.22 -12.67 -6.65
N GLY A 44 11.13 -13.66 -7.55
CA GLY A 44 9.91 -14.04 -8.26
C GLY A 44 9.54 -13.09 -9.42
N LEU A 45 10.42 -12.15 -9.80
CA LEU A 45 10.10 -11.19 -10.85
C LEU A 45 10.21 -11.77 -12.27
N LEU A 46 10.94 -12.88 -12.44
CA LEU A 46 11.03 -13.56 -13.75
C LEU A 46 9.72 -14.27 -14.13
N SER A 47 8.90 -14.71 -13.17
CA SER A 47 7.60 -15.34 -13.45
C SER A 47 6.51 -14.34 -13.84
N LYS A 48 6.71 -13.04 -13.63
CA LYS A 48 5.73 -12.00 -13.98
C LYS A 48 5.57 -11.85 -15.49
N PHE A 49 4.56 -12.52 -16.04
CA PHE A 49 4.17 -12.43 -17.44
C PHE A 49 2.86 -11.66 -17.58
N VAL A 50 2.91 -10.48 -18.19
CA VAL A 50 1.78 -9.57 -18.32
C VAL A 50 1.73 -9.01 -19.73
N ILE A 51 0.54 -8.96 -20.33
CA ILE A 51 0.34 -8.52 -21.71
C ILE A 51 -0.88 -7.59 -21.76
N HIS A 52 -0.68 -6.40 -22.31
CA HIS A 52 -1.77 -5.50 -22.69
C HIS A 52 -2.51 -6.07 -23.91
N LYS A 53 -3.83 -5.85 -24.01
CA LYS A 53 -4.69 -6.35 -25.11
C LYS A 53 -4.24 -5.89 -26.50
N GLU A 54 -3.41 -4.85 -26.58
CA GLU A 54 -2.79 -4.31 -27.82
C GLU A 54 -1.26 -4.47 -27.85
N LEU A 55 -0.67 -5.36 -27.03
CA LEU A 55 0.78 -5.60 -26.93
C LEU A 55 1.61 -4.32 -26.78
N SER A 56 1.16 -3.41 -25.92
CA SER A 56 1.85 -2.15 -25.66
C SER A 56 3.15 -2.37 -24.90
N ARG A 57 4.10 -1.45 -25.05
CA ARG A 57 5.41 -1.50 -24.37
C ARG A 57 5.32 -1.58 -22.84
N SER A 58 4.22 -1.12 -22.25
CA SER A 58 4.03 -1.16 -20.80
C SER A 58 3.82 -2.57 -20.27
N SER A 59 3.54 -3.56 -21.12
CA SER A 59 3.37 -4.98 -20.75
C SER A 59 4.51 -5.51 -19.87
N VAL A 60 5.75 -5.05 -20.11
CA VAL A 60 6.93 -5.53 -19.37
C VAL A 60 7.12 -4.87 -17.99
N THR A 61 6.47 -3.72 -17.73
CA THR A 61 6.58 -2.95 -16.47
C THR A 61 5.28 -2.86 -15.68
N ALA A 62 4.12 -3.08 -16.31
CA ALA A 62 2.81 -2.94 -15.69
C ALA A 62 2.32 -4.27 -15.10
N TYR A 63 3.04 -4.82 -14.13
CA TYR A 63 2.76 -6.14 -13.57
C TYR A 63 2.12 -6.14 -12.17
N GLY A 64 1.42 -5.06 -11.84
CA GLY A 64 0.65 -4.91 -10.62
C GLY A 64 0.90 -3.57 -9.92
N ASN A 65 0.56 -3.50 -8.65
CA ASN A 65 0.94 -2.37 -7.80
C ASN A 65 2.44 -2.42 -7.53
N LEU A 66 3.22 -1.55 -8.18
CA LEU A 66 4.67 -1.56 -8.08
C LEU A 66 5.19 -1.40 -6.64
N GLY A 67 4.47 -0.69 -5.76
CA GLY A 67 4.85 -0.57 -4.36
C GLY A 67 4.86 -1.94 -3.67
N GLU A 68 3.75 -2.65 -3.77
CA GLU A 68 3.57 -3.97 -3.15
C GLU A 68 4.41 -5.06 -3.82
N GLU A 69 4.42 -5.11 -5.16
CA GLU A 69 5.14 -6.14 -5.91
C GLU A 69 6.65 -6.08 -5.70
N HIS A 70 7.22 -4.86 -5.62
CA HIS A 70 8.64 -4.67 -5.38
C HIS A 70 9.02 -4.85 -3.92
N GLY A 71 8.16 -4.43 -2.97
CA GLY A 71 8.36 -4.72 -1.55
C GLY A 71 8.39 -6.22 -1.30
N ASN A 72 7.36 -6.94 -1.73
CA ASN A 72 7.26 -8.39 -1.59
C ASN A 72 8.44 -9.12 -2.28
N ALA A 73 8.90 -8.63 -3.44
CA ALA A 73 10.08 -9.18 -4.12
C ALA A 73 11.35 -9.14 -3.26
N LEU A 74 11.59 -8.04 -2.54
CA LEU A 74 12.76 -7.90 -1.68
C LEU A 74 12.59 -8.65 -0.34
N LEU A 75 11.37 -8.65 0.23
CA LEU A 75 11.06 -9.41 1.45
C LEU A 75 11.40 -10.90 1.30
N ARG A 76 11.09 -11.50 0.14
CA ARG A 76 11.40 -12.92 -0.16
C ARG A 76 12.89 -13.25 -0.07
N ILE A 77 13.76 -12.28 -0.34
CA ILE A 77 15.22 -12.46 -0.33
C ILE A 77 15.87 -11.87 0.93
N GLY A 78 15.07 -11.54 1.94
CA GLY A 78 15.57 -11.02 3.21
C GLY A 78 16.00 -9.56 3.16
N ILE A 79 15.54 -8.77 2.18
CA ILE A 79 15.89 -7.37 2.06
C ILE A 79 14.67 -6.50 2.40
N GLU A 80 14.89 -5.53 3.28
CA GLU A 80 13.90 -4.52 3.61
C GLU A 80 14.10 -3.28 2.75
N SER A 81 13.00 -2.71 2.24
CA SER A 81 13.02 -1.48 1.46
C SER A 81 11.73 -0.70 1.60
N ASN A 82 11.79 0.62 1.39
CA ASN A 82 10.62 1.47 1.26
C ASN A 82 10.32 1.72 -0.21
N GLN A 83 9.06 1.57 -0.61
CA GLN A 83 8.58 1.90 -1.94
C GLN A 83 7.65 3.09 -1.83
N PHE A 84 7.88 4.04 -2.72
CA PHE A 84 7.19 5.30 -2.72
C PHE A 84 6.55 5.46 -4.08
N ALA A 85 5.24 5.31 -4.14
CA ALA A 85 4.46 5.18 -5.37
C ALA A 85 3.23 6.07 -5.29
N TRP A 86 3.24 7.22 -5.96
CA TRP A 86 2.17 8.21 -5.83
C TRP A 86 1.77 8.82 -7.17
N HIS A 87 0.83 9.76 -7.11
CA HIS A 87 0.39 10.54 -8.26
C HIS A 87 0.72 12.02 -8.10
N THR A 88 1.25 12.63 -9.17
CA THR A 88 1.55 14.06 -9.25
C THR A 88 0.33 14.97 -9.17
N ARG A 89 -0.88 14.39 -9.21
CA ARG A 89 -2.16 15.11 -9.08
C ARG A 89 -2.66 15.23 -7.64
N GLN A 90 -1.98 14.61 -6.68
CA GLN A 90 -2.31 14.74 -5.26
C GLN A 90 -2.08 16.17 -4.78
N ARG A 91 -2.85 16.61 -3.78
CA ARG A 91 -2.80 17.99 -3.31
C ARG A 91 -1.45 18.28 -2.67
N THR A 92 -0.94 17.34 -1.87
CA THR A 92 0.33 17.47 -1.15
C THR A 92 1.54 16.99 -1.95
N PHE A 93 1.47 16.94 -3.28
CA PHE A 93 2.56 16.46 -4.11
C PHE A 93 3.88 17.22 -3.86
N GLU A 94 3.84 18.55 -3.69
CA GLU A 94 5.04 19.34 -3.41
C GLU A 94 5.71 18.93 -2.09
N LEU A 95 4.92 18.63 -1.06
CA LEU A 95 5.43 18.14 0.22
C LEU A 95 6.00 16.72 0.09
N ALA A 96 5.30 15.85 -0.66
CA ALA A 96 5.78 14.50 -0.95
C ALA A 96 7.10 14.52 -1.73
N GLN A 97 7.26 15.45 -2.68
CA GLN A 97 8.50 15.64 -3.43
C GLN A 97 9.66 16.06 -2.52
N GLN A 98 9.42 16.98 -1.58
CA GLN A 98 10.43 17.41 -0.59
C GLN A 98 10.88 16.28 0.33
N GLU A 99 9.95 15.53 0.92
CA GLU A 99 10.30 14.38 1.76
C GLU A 99 11.02 13.29 0.95
N SER A 100 10.63 13.11 -0.31
CA SER A 100 11.30 12.15 -1.18
C SER A 100 12.75 12.51 -1.48
N ILE A 101 13.05 13.81 -1.61
CA ILE A 101 14.43 14.26 -1.76
C ILE A 101 15.25 13.90 -0.52
N ARG A 102 14.70 14.14 0.69
CA ARG A 102 15.33 13.77 1.96
C ARG A 102 15.61 12.26 2.04
N HIS A 103 14.66 11.42 1.63
CA HIS A 103 14.84 9.97 1.61
C HIS A 103 15.94 9.51 0.66
N ILE A 104 15.99 10.10 -0.54
CA ILE A 104 16.99 9.76 -1.54
C ILE A 104 18.39 10.16 -1.06
N GLN A 105 18.53 11.37 -0.52
CA GLN A 105 19.77 11.85 0.07
C GLN A 105 20.23 10.93 1.20
N HIS A 106 19.33 10.61 2.13
CA HIS A 106 19.63 9.70 3.25
C HIS A 106 20.07 8.31 2.79
N SER A 107 19.45 7.76 1.73
CA SER A 107 19.88 6.49 1.13
C SER A 107 21.31 6.59 0.55
N ILE A 108 21.59 7.67 -0.18
CA ILE A 108 22.89 7.91 -0.83
C ILE A 108 23.99 8.12 0.22
N ASP A 109 23.71 8.85 1.30
CA ASP A 109 24.64 9.08 2.41
C ASP A 109 25.02 7.78 3.13
N ARG A 110 24.12 6.79 3.10
CA ARG A 110 24.37 5.43 3.59
C ARG A 110 25.15 4.55 2.59
N GLY A 111 25.53 5.10 1.44
CA GLY A 111 26.23 4.39 0.38
C GLY A 111 25.32 3.57 -0.53
N ILE A 112 24.01 3.79 -0.50
CA ILE A 112 23.03 2.96 -1.21
C ILE A 112 22.28 3.78 -2.27
N GLY A 113 22.41 3.36 -3.53
CA GLY A 113 21.66 3.97 -4.64
C GLY A 113 20.15 3.77 -4.52
N VAL A 114 19.38 4.48 -5.33
CA VAL A 114 17.91 4.44 -5.31
C VAL A 114 17.40 3.98 -6.66
N VAL A 115 16.48 3.01 -6.67
CA VAL A 115 15.77 2.62 -7.89
C VAL A 115 14.68 3.67 -8.16
N TYR A 116 14.68 4.27 -9.35
CA TYR A 116 13.76 5.34 -9.72
C TYR A 116 12.99 4.98 -10.99
N TRP A 117 11.68 5.11 -10.98
CA TRP A 117 10.86 4.92 -12.17
C TRP A 117 10.87 6.17 -13.06
N LYS A 118 11.77 6.12 -14.04
CA LYS A 118 11.60 6.71 -15.37
C LYS A 118 11.13 5.55 -16.28
N PRO A 119 10.32 5.72 -17.33
CA PRO A 119 9.91 4.60 -18.18
C PRO A 119 11.14 3.73 -18.55
N GLU A 120 11.16 2.48 -18.05
CA GLU A 120 12.32 1.56 -17.99
C GLU A 120 13.36 1.73 -16.86
N PHE A 121 12.98 2.15 -15.64
CA PHE A 121 13.77 2.22 -14.39
C PHE A 121 15.23 2.70 -14.49
N ALA A 122 15.54 3.77 -13.76
CA ALA A 122 16.87 4.32 -13.59
C ALA A 122 17.42 4.05 -12.18
N VAL A 123 18.71 4.33 -11.99
CA VAL A 123 19.37 4.30 -10.67
C VAL A 123 19.89 5.68 -10.33
N ILE A 124 19.36 6.31 -9.27
CA ILE A 124 19.93 7.52 -8.70
C ILE A 124 21.16 7.14 -7.88
N THR A 125 22.28 7.78 -8.17
CA THR A 125 23.59 7.45 -7.60
C THR A 125 24.20 8.60 -6.81
N GLY A 126 23.62 9.80 -6.86
CA GLY A 126 24.19 10.95 -6.18
C GLY A 126 23.27 12.16 -6.16
N TYR A 127 23.69 13.18 -5.43
CA TYR A 127 23.01 14.46 -5.36
C TYR A 127 23.97 15.63 -5.13
N ASP A 128 23.50 16.84 -5.43
CA ASP A 128 24.16 18.10 -5.10
C ASP A 128 23.10 19.10 -4.62
N ASP A 129 23.21 19.52 -3.36
CA ASP A 129 22.31 20.52 -2.76
C ASP A 129 22.61 21.96 -3.22
N GLU A 130 23.85 22.27 -3.64
CA GLU A 130 24.17 23.62 -4.13
C GLU A 130 23.45 23.87 -5.47
N ASP A 131 23.36 22.84 -6.31
CA ASP A 131 22.72 22.90 -7.63
C ASP A 131 21.27 22.34 -7.64
N GLU A 132 20.78 21.80 -6.51
CA GLU A 132 19.48 21.15 -6.36
C GLU A 132 19.22 20.05 -7.41
N VAL A 133 20.18 19.12 -7.56
CA VAL A 133 20.14 18.05 -8.57
C VAL A 133 20.37 16.66 -7.99
N PHE A 134 19.76 15.67 -8.65
CA PHE A 134 20.15 14.28 -8.59
C PHE A 134 21.01 13.90 -9.79
N PHE A 135 21.96 13.01 -9.55
CA PHE A 135 22.69 12.32 -10.60
C PHE A 135 22.19 10.88 -10.73
N TYR A 136 21.94 10.41 -11.94
CA TYR A 136 21.37 9.08 -12.18
C TYR A 136 21.94 8.39 -13.42
N LEU A 137 21.83 7.06 -13.44
CA LEU A 137 22.13 6.20 -14.58
C LEU A 137 20.81 5.75 -15.21
N ASP A 138 20.63 6.00 -16.50
CA ASP A 138 19.40 5.66 -17.25
C ASP A 138 19.42 4.25 -17.86
N GLY A 139 20.56 3.54 -17.77
CA GLY A 139 20.72 2.17 -18.25
C GLY A 139 21.03 2.03 -19.74
N TYR A 140 21.07 3.13 -20.49
CA TYR A 140 21.41 3.19 -21.93
C TYR A 140 22.67 4.02 -22.19
N SER A 141 22.79 5.14 -21.49
CA SER A 141 23.87 6.10 -21.61
C SER A 141 25.09 5.60 -20.85
N LYS A 142 26.28 5.85 -21.43
CA LYS A 142 27.55 5.61 -20.72
C LYS A 142 27.85 6.67 -19.67
N GLU A 143 27.24 7.84 -19.83
CA GLU A 143 27.45 8.99 -18.96
C GLU A 143 26.27 9.13 -17.99
N GLN A 144 26.59 9.63 -16.80
CA GLN A 144 25.63 9.95 -15.77
C GLN A 144 24.76 11.14 -16.23
N GLN A 145 23.46 11.02 -15.97
CA GLN A 145 22.46 12.02 -16.29
C GLN A 145 22.16 12.89 -15.07
N VAL A 146 21.57 14.07 -15.29
CA VAL A 146 21.23 15.04 -14.25
C VAL A 146 19.73 15.30 -14.22
N LEU A 147 19.14 15.36 -13.02
CA LEU A 147 17.73 15.65 -12.80
C LEU A 147 17.58 16.71 -11.70
N LEU A 148 17.00 17.87 -12.01
CA LEU A 148 16.69 18.87 -10.99
C LEU A 148 15.65 18.36 -9.99
N TYR A 149 15.78 18.70 -8.71
CA TYR A 149 14.85 18.34 -7.65
C TYR A 149 13.40 18.69 -7.99
N ARG A 150 13.16 19.92 -8.46
CA ARG A 150 11.82 20.37 -8.89
C ARG A 150 11.21 19.54 -10.03
N ASN A 151 12.02 18.83 -10.80
CA ASN A 151 11.57 18.00 -11.92
C ASN A 151 11.31 16.55 -11.50
N PHE A 152 11.65 16.17 -10.27
CA PHE A 152 11.54 14.79 -9.78
C PHE A 152 10.07 14.34 -9.77
N GLY A 153 9.77 13.27 -10.49
CA GLY A 153 8.40 12.78 -10.70
C GLY A 153 7.58 13.51 -11.77
N ILE A 154 8.10 14.61 -12.35
CA ILE A 154 7.37 15.46 -13.32
C ILE A 154 7.88 15.28 -14.76
N ILE A 155 9.17 15.57 -15.00
CA ILE A 155 9.72 15.61 -16.36
C ILE A 155 10.03 14.20 -16.88
N ASP A 156 9.87 14.00 -18.19
CA ASP A 156 10.04 12.71 -18.90
C ASP A 156 9.11 11.59 -18.39
N ASN A 157 8.06 11.97 -17.66
CA ASN A 157 7.06 11.06 -17.14
C ASN A 157 5.78 11.14 -17.98
N PRO A 158 5.47 10.10 -18.79
CA PRO A 158 4.28 10.11 -19.64
C PRO A 158 2.99 9.89 -18.85
N THR A 159 3.07 9.57 -17.56
CA THR A 159 1.90 9.34 -16.70
C THR A 159 1.97 10.24 -15.47
N PRO A 160 0.85 10.49 -14.76
CA PRO A 160 0.89 11.19 -13.49
C PRO A 160 1.44 10.31 -12.35
N PHE A 161 1.80 9.06 -12.59
CA PHE A 161 2.34 8.14 -11.58
C PHE A 161 3.85 8.34 -11.45
N TRP A 162 4.42 8.33 -10.25
CA TRP A 162 5.87 8.36 -10.06
C TRP A 162 6.25 7.38 -8.95
N TYR A 163 7.43 6.78 -9.09
CA TYR A 163 7.90 5.74 -8.19
C TYR A 163 9.39 5.86 -7.91
N TYR A 164 9.79 5.62 -6.66
CA TYR A 164 11.18 5.27 -6.33
C TYR A 164 11.22 4.31 -5.15
N GLN A 165 12.38 3.71 -4.92
CA GLN A 165 12.60 2.74 -3.85
C GLN A 165 13.98 2.89 -3.24
N THR A 166 14.00 2.95 -1.91
CA THR A 166 15.21 3.02 -1.08
C THR A 166 15.39 1.72 -0.33
N ILE A 167 16.64 1.25 -0.21
CA ILE A 167 16.95 0.02 0.52
C ILE A 167 17.25 0.35 1.99
N ILE A 168 16.59 -0.35 2.91
CA ILE A 168 16.77 -0.18 4.34
C ILE A 168 17.88 -1.10 4.85
N GLY A 169 17.88 -2.38 4.48
CA GLY A 169 18.90 -3.31 4.93
C GLY A 169 18.54 -4.75 4.60
N ALA A 170 19.33 -5.69 5.10
CA ALA A 170 19.15 -7.10 4.82
C ALA A 170 19.29 -7.95 6.08
N VAL A 171 18.67 -9.12 6.05
CA VAL A 171 18.88 -10.24 6.97
C VAL A 171 19.30 -11.45 6.16
N ASP A 172 20.16 -12.29 6.74
CA ASP A 172 20.52 -13.55 6.10
C ASP A 172 19.34 -14.51 6.15
N MET A 173 18.96 -15.03 4.98
CA MET A 173 17.91 -16.02 4.84
C MET A 173 18.47 -17.31 4.20
N PRO A 174 17.97 -18.50 4.59
CA PRO A 174 18.37 -19.74 3.93
C PRO A 174 17.95 -19.74 2.45
N TYR A 175 18.92 -19.94 1.54
CA TYR A 175 18.66 -19.96 0.09
C TYR A 175 17.57 -20.95 -0.32
N GLN A 176 17.51 -22.12 0.31
CA GLN A 176 16.48 -23.11 0.04
C GLN A 176 15.06 -22.59 0.30
N GLU A 177 14.86 -21.76 1.34
CA GLU A 177 13.57 -21.12 1.63
C GLU A 177 13.25 -20.06 0.57
N ILE A 178 14.23 -19.22 0.22
CA ILE A 178 14.10 -18.20 -0.84
C ILE A 178 13.67 -18.85 -2.16
N TYR A 179 14.36 -19.92 -2.58
CA TYR A 179 14.06 -20.61 -3.81
C TYR A 179 12.67 -21.24 -3.79
N ARG A 180 12.28 -21.88 -2.67
CA ARG A 180 10.94 -22.46 -2.53
C ARG A 180 9.84 -21.39 -2.64
N GLU A 181 9.98 -20.28 -1.92
CA GLU A 181 9.01 -19.17 -1.97
C GLU A 181 8.93 -18.53 -3.36
N SER A 182 10.05 -18.45 -4.08
CA SER A 182 10.05 -17.97 -5.47
C SER A 182 9.27 -18.88 -6.42
N LEU A 183 9.32 -20.21 -6.22
CA LEU A 183 8.58 -21.17 -7.03
C LEU A 183 7.08 -21.17 -6.70
N ILE A 184 6.73 -21.03 -5.42
CA ILE A 184 5.34 -20.81 -5.00
C ILE A 184 4.80 -19.55 -5.67
N THR A 185 5.57 -18.45 -5.65
CA THR A 185 5.21 -17.21 -6.32
C THR A 185 5.00 -17.41 -7.83
N ALA A 186 5.84 -18.20 -8.49
CA ALA A 186 5.67 -18.48 -9.92
C ALA A 186 4.33 -19.19 -10.24
N VAL A 187 3.93 -20.16 -9.40
CA VAL A 187 2.62 -20.83 -9.53
C VAL A 187 1.47 -19.86 -9.25
N THR A 188 1.55 -19.06 -8.19
CA THR A 188 0.51 -18.07 -7.86
C THR A 188 0.36 -17.00 -8.96
N ASP A 189 1.48 -16.50 -9.48
CA ASP A 189 1.50 -15.51 -10.56
C ASP A 189 0.89 -16.05 -11.86
N TRP A 190 1.04 -17.35 -12.13
CA TRP A 190 0.43 -18.02 -13.28
C TRP A 190 -1.11 -18.01 -13.25
N ASP A 191 -1.68 -18.21 -12.06
CA ASP A 191 -3.13 -18.32 -11.85
C ASP A 191 -3.82 -16.95 -11.69
N THR A 192 -3.06 -15.85 -11.61
CA THR A 192 -3.62 -14.51 -11.36
C THR A 192 -3.91 -13.79 -12.68
N PRO A 193 -5.18 -13.67 -13.14
CA PRO A 193 -5.47 -13.18 -14.49
C PRO A 193 -5.32 -11.66 -14.66
N HIS A 194 -5.49 -10.87 -13.59
CA HIS A 194 -5.48 -9.40 -13.66
C HIS A 194 -4.76 -8.80 -12.44
N ARG A 195 -3.47 -8.47 -12.60
CA ARG A 195 -2.68 -7.85 -11.51
C ARG A 195 -2.81 -6.33 -11.45
N THR A 196 -3.23 -5.69 -12.52
CA THR A 196 -3.31 -4.23 -12.66
C THR A 196 -4.72 -3.69 -12.46
N LEU A 197 -5.56 -4.38 -11.69
CA LEU A 197 -6.93 -3.92 -11.43
C LEU A 197 -6.93 -2.47 -10.92
N PRO A 198 -7.91 -1.64 -11.32
CA PRO A 198 -9.10 -2.01 -12.10
C PRO A 198 -8.88 -2.09 -13.62
N ASP A 199 -7.66 -1.85 -14.12
CA ASP A 199 -7.38 -1.92 -15.55
C ASP A 199 -7.39 -3.38 -16.04
N LEU A 200 -8.45 -3.73 -16.75
CA LEU A 200 -8.67 -5.03 -17.37
C LEU A 200 -8.03 -5.15 -18.75
N ASP A 201 -7.41 -4.09 -19.27
CA ASP A 201 -6.72 -4.12 -20.56
C ASP A 201 -5.38 -4.86 -20.47
N PHE A 202 -4.94 -5.22 -19.26
CA PHE A 202 -3.82 -6.13 -19.04
C PHE A 202 -4.30 -7.48 -18.50
N ALA A 203 -3.74 -8.54 -19.06
CA ALA A 203 -3.84 -9.89 -18.53
C ALA A 203 -2.47 -10.35 -18.00
N ALA A 204 -2.49 -11.17 -16.96
CA ALA A 204 -1.33 -11.73 -16.30
C ALA A 204 -1.36 -13.27 -16.28
N GLY A 205 -0.19 -13.88 -16.08
CA GLY A 205 -0.03 -15.33 -15.99
C GLY A 205 -0.47 -16.05 -17.26
N CYS A 206 -1.23 -17.14 -17.11
CA CYS A 206 -1.73 -17.92 -18.25
C CYS A 206 -2.56 -17.05 -19.23
N LYS A 207 -3.42 -16.16 -18.71
CA LYS A 207 -4.31 -15.32 -19.51
C LYS A 207 -3.57 -14.31 -20.39
N ALA A 208 -2.32 -13.98 -20.05
CA ALA A 208 -1.50 -13.08 -20.85
C ALA A 208 -1.17 -13.67 -22.23
N TYR A 209 -1.07 -15.01 -22.37
CA TYR A 209 -0.91 -15.66 -23.67
C TYR A 209 -2.16 -15.46 -24.54
N ASP A 210 -3.36 -15.58 -23.97
CA ASP A 210 -4.61 -15.35 -24.70
C ASP A 210 -4.65 -13.92 -25.28
N TYR A 211 -4.20 -12.93 -24.50
CA TYR A 211 -4.14 -11.53 -24.95
C TYR A 211 -3.11 -11.35 -26.07
N MET A 212 -1.92 -11.93 -25.95
CA MET A 212 -0.90 -11.90 -26.99
C MET A 212 -1.43 -12.51 -28.30
N ILE A 213 -2.01 -13.71 -28.23
CA ILE A 213 -2.54 -14.44 -29.38
C ILE A 213 -3.71 -13.66 -30.02
N ALA A 214 -4.61 -13.11 -29.21
CA ALA A 214 -5.74 -12.32 -29.70
C ALA A 214 -5.29 -11.02 -30.40
N ALA A 215 -4.33 -10.30 -29.82
CA ALA A 215 -3.76 -9.09 -30.42
C ALA A 215 -3.11 -9.40 -31.77
N LEU A 216 -2.28 -10.45 -31.83
CA LEU A 216 -1.63 -10.89 -33.07
C LEU A 216 -2.64 -11.34 -34.13
N SER A 217 -3.63 -12.16 -33.75
CA SER A 217 -4.65 -12.69 -34.66
C SER A 217 -5.54 -11.60 -35.25
N SER A 218 -5.89 -10.60 -34.45
CA SER A 218 -6.68 -9.44 -34.89
C SER A 218 -5.85 -8.37 -35.60
N GLN A 219 -4.52 -8.48 -35.55
CA GLN A 219 -3.56 -7.45 -35.98
C GLN A 219 -3.77 -6.09 -35.29
N GLN A 220 -4.38 -6.09 -34.10
CA GLN A 220 -4.57 -4.90 -33.27
C GLN A 220 -3.46 -4.85 -32.23
N TYR A 221 -2.28 -4.37 -32.65
CA TYR A 221 -1.13 -4.25 -31.77
C TYR A 221 -0.24 -3.05 -32.12
N HIS A 222 0.57 -2.57 -31.18
CA HIS A 222 1.54 -1.52 -31.42
C HIS A 222 2.83 -2.07 -32.05
N PRO A 223 3.17 -1.79 -33.33
CA PRO A 223 4.26 -2.50 -34.02
C PRO A 223 5.62 -2.49 -33.30
N HIS A 224 6.06 -1.32 -32.83
CA HIS A 224 7.30 -1.19 -32.05
C HIS A 224 7.15 -1.69 -30.60
N GLY A 225 5.99 -1.42 -29.97
CA GLY A 225 5.71 -1.85 -28.59
C GLY A 225 5.68 -3.37 -28.44
N SER A 226 5.08 -4.05 -29.42
CA SER A 226 5.00 -5.51 -29.46
C SER A 226 6.37 -6.14 -29.68
N ALA A 227 7.17 -5.62 -30.61
CA ALA A 227 8.49 -6.15 -30.89
C ALA A 227 9.45 -5.98 -29.69
N TYR A 228 9.36 -4.85 -28.99
CA TYR A 228 10.05 -4.63 -27.70
C TYR A 228 9.56 -5.60 -26.61
N THR A 229 8.25 -5.79 -26.48
CA THR A 229 7.64 -6.68 -25.47
C THR A 229 8.08 -8.14 -25.69
N ILE A 230 8.00 -8.63 -26.93
CA ILE A 230 8.45 -9.98 -27.31
C ILE A 230 9.95 -10.14 -27.05
N SER A 231 10.77 -9.16 -27.44
CA SER A 231 12.22 -9.20 -27.25
C SER A 231 12.62 -9.24 -25.77
N SER A 232 11.92 -8.50 -24.92
CA SER A 232 12.14 -8.45 -23.48
C SER A 232 11.74 -9.76 -22.82
N TYR A 233 10.56 -10.29 -23.14
CA TYR A 233 10.12 -11.58 -22.60
C TYR A 233 10.98 -12.74 -23.06
N ALA A 234 11.53 -12.72 -24.28
CA ALA A 234 12.52 -13.70 -24.68
C ALA A 234 13.80 -13.68 -23.83
N GLY A 235 14.22 -12.50 -23.36
CA GLY A 235 15.29 -12.40 -22.36
C GLY A 235 14.88 -12.95 -21.00
N ILE A 236 13.69 -12.56 -20.52
CA ILE A 236 13.15 -12.99 -19.22
C ILE A 236 12.95 -14.52 -19.15
N LYS A 237 12.44 -15.15 -20.21
CA LYS A 237 12.24 -16.62 -20.25
C LYS A 237 13.57 -17.37 -20.28
N ARG A 238 14.58 -16.85 -20.97
CA ARG A 238 15.95 -17.38 -20.90
C ARG A 238 16.52 -17.31 -19.49
N ASP A 239 16.31 -16.19 -18.80
CA ASP A 239 16.81 -16.02 -17.44
C ASP A 239 16.06 -16.92 -16.45
N MET A 240 14.77 -17.14 -16.65
CA MET A 240 13.98 -18.11 -15.88
C MET A 240 14.51 -19.53 -16.06
N LEU A 241 14.81 -19.94 -17.29
CA LEU A 241 15.45 -21.22 -17.58
C LEU A 241 16.80 -21.36 -16.83
N LYS A 242 17.68 -20.36 -16.92
CA LYS A 242 18.98 -20.39 -16.21
C LYS A 242 18.79 -20.48 -14.70
N TYR A 243 17.81 -19.76 -14.15
CA TYR A 243 17.49 -19.79 -12.73
C TYR A 243 17.05 -21.18 -12.30
N LEU A 244 16.04 -21.77 -12.97
CA LEU A 244 15.53 -23.10 -12.68
C LEU A 244 16.63 -24.17 -12.77
N ALA A 245 17.48 -24.10 -13.79
CA ALA A 245 18.62 -24.99 -13.92
C ALA A 245 19.65 -24.83 -12.78
N SER A 246 19.82 -23.61 -12.26
CA SER A 246 20.78 -23.33 -11.17
C SER A 246 20.28 -23.83 -9.81
N ILE A 247 18.97 -23.80 -9.56
CA ILE A 247 18.38 -24.21 -8.27
C ILE A 247 17.89 -25.66 -8.27
N GLN A 248 17.97 -26.35 -9.42
CA GLN A 248 17.34 -27.66 -9.65
C GLN A 248 17.70 -28.68 -8.57
N GLU A 249 19.00 -28.88 -8.34
CA GLU A 249 19.50 -29.88 -7.38
C GLU A 249 19.20 -29.50 -5.93
N GLU A 250 19.27 -28.20 -5.60
CA GLU A 250 19.11 -27.70 -4.23
C GLU A 250 17.65 -27.77 -3.75
N VAL A 251 16.69 -27.47 -4.64
CA VAL A 251 15.26 -27.55 -4.33
C VAL A 251 14.69 -28.93 -4.59
N GLY A 252 15.33 -29.72 -5.47
CA GLY A 252 14.87 -31.05 -5.83
C GLY A 252 13.72 -31.06 -6.86
N ILE A 253 13.64 -30.04 -7.72
CA ILE A 253 12.68 -30.02 -8.83
C ILE A 253 13.12 -30.94 -9.97
N SER A 254 12.18 -31.53 -10.70
CA SER A 254 12.49 -32.48 -11.77
C SER A 254 13.20 -31.83 -12.96
N ALA A 255 14.03 -32.64 -13.63
CA ALA A 255 14.67 -32.24 -14.89
C ALA A 255 13.65 -31.95 -16.00
N GLU A 256 12.43 -32.49 -15.89
CA GLU A 256 11.34 -32.25 -16.83
C GLU A 256 10.90 -30.78 -16.82
N ILE A 257 10.82 -30.12 -15.66
CA ILE A 257 10.52 -28.68 -15.56
C ILE A 257 11.56 -27.85 -16.33
N VAL A 258 12.85 -28.16 -16.14
CA VAL A 258 13.94 -27.44 -16.83
C VAL A 258 13.87 -27.67 -18.34
N GLN A 259 13.56 -28.89 -18.79
CA GLN A 259 13.38 -29.21 -20.21
C GLN A 259 12.17 -28.47 -20.82
N LEU A 260 11.07 -28.36 -20.09
CA LEU A 260 9.91 -27.60 -20.57
C LEU A 260 10.21 -26.11 -20.68
N TYR A 261 10.93 -25.52 -19.72
CA TYR A 261 11.38 -24.12 -19.83
C TYR A 261 12.43 -23.89 -20.92
N GLN A 262 13.20 -24.91 -21.28
CA GLN A 262 14.07 -24.87 -22.46
C GLN A 262 13.24 -24.72 -23.74
N LEU A 263 12.14 -25.45 -23.86
CA LEU A 263 11.21 -25.32 -25.00
C LEU A 263 10.49 -23.95 -25.01
N VAL A 264 10.14 -23.41 -23.82
CA VAL A 264 9.61 -22.04 -23.70
C VAL A 264 10.62 -21.01 -24.19
N ASP A 265 11.88 -21.10 -23.75
CA ASP A 265 12.95 -20.21 -24.24
C ASP A 265 13.07 -20.30 -25.77
N GLU A 266 13.17 -21.52 -26.32
CA GLU A 266 13.28 -21.74 -27.76
C GLU A 266 12.15 -21.06 -28.55
N ALA A 267 10.90 -21.23 -28.12
CA ALA A 267 9.75 -20.58 -28.76
C ALA A 267 9.85 -19.05 -28.72
N PHE A 268 10.25 -18.47 -27.59
CA PHE A 268 10.47 -17.04 -27.46
C PHE A 268 11.69 -16.52 -28.24
N GLN A 269 12.74 -17.31 -28.39
CA GLN A 269 13.87 -16.93 -29.25
C GLN A 269 13.48 -16.91 -30.72
N VAL A 270 12.63 -17.85 -31.15
CA VAL A 270 12.04 -17.80 -32.50
C VAL A 270 11.21 -16.52 -32.65
N MET A 271 10.29 -16.24 -31.72
CA MET A 271 9.50 -15.00 -31.75
C MET A 271 10.37 -13.74 -31.80
N LYS A 272 11.45 -13.69 -30.99
CA LYS A 272 12.40 -12.57 -30.98
C LYS A 272 13.10 -12.41 -32.33
N ALA A 273 13.58 -13.49 -32.93
CA ALA A 273 14.21 -13.46 -34.25
C ALA A 273 13.24 -12.97 -35.32
N THR A 274 11.96 -13.34 -35.21
CA THR A 274 10.89 -12.95 -36.13
C THR A 274 10.55 -11.45 -36.09
N VAL A 275 10.74 -10.78 -34.94
CA VAL A 275 10.47 -9.32 -34.78
C VAL A 275 11.71 -8.43 -34.94
N GLN A 276 12.88 -9.03 -35.18
CA GLN A 276 14.13 -8.33 -35.46
C GLN A 276 14.37 -8.22 -36.97
N ASN A 277 14.45 -7.00 -37.51
CA ASN A 277 14.86 -6.82 -38.91
C ASN A 277 16.34 -7.17 -39.12
N GLY A 278 16.70 -7.64 -40.32
CA GLY A 278 18.06 -8.04 -40.71
C GLY A 278 19.14 -6.94 -40.64
N THR A 279 18.78 -5.69 -40.34
CA THR A 279 19.71 -4.57 -40.08
C THR A 279 19.99 -4.33 -38.60
N GLY A 280 19.36 -5.08 -37.67
CA GLY A 280 19.63 -5.06 -36.23
C GLY A 280 19.19 -3.81 -35.46
N HIS A 281 18.69 -2.77 -36.14
CA HIS A 281 18.42 -1.47 -35.54
C HIS A 281 16.93 -1.12 -35.36
N GLU A 282 16.00 -1.86 -35.97
CA GLU A 282 14.58 -1.55 -35.87
C GLU A 282 13.76 -2.80 -35.52
N LEU A 283 13.11 -2.76 -34.35
CA LEU A 283 12.18 -3.77 -33.86
C LEU A 283 10.78 -3.49 -34.43
N CYS A 284 10.24 -4.40 -35.23
CA CYS A 284 8.92 -4.27 -35.83
C CYS A 284 8.33 -5.65 -36.20
N ILE A 285 7.03 -5.83 -36.01
CA ILE A 285 6.32 -7.02 -36.49
C ILE A 285 6.00 -6.85 -37.98
N GLN A 286 6.48 -7.79 -38.80
CA GLN A 286 6.10 -7.89 -40.21
C GLN A 286 4.81 -8.73 -40.34
N SER A 287 3.84 -8.28 -41.14
CA SER A 287 2.50 -8.88 -41.20
C SER A 287 2.50 -10.35 -41.69
N ASP A 288 3.44 -10.70 -42.56
CA ASP A 288 3.65 -12.05 -43.09
C ASP A 288 4.20 -13.03 -42.04
N HIS A 289 4.80 -12.51 -40.98
CA HIS A 289 5.34 -13.31 -39.88
C HIS A 289 4.37 -13.53 -38.71
N VAL A 290 3.21 -12.88 -38.71
CA VAL A 290 2.19 -13.01 -37.65
C VAL A 290 1.77 -14.48 -37.40
N PRO A 291 1.55 -15.34 -38.42
CA PRO A 291 1.20 -16.73 -38.19
C PRO A 291 2.27 -17.51 -37.39
N GLN A 292 3.54 -17.24 -37.64
CA GLN A 292 4.65 -17.85 -36.90
C GLN A 292 4.67 -17.37 -35.45
N LEU A 293 4.43 -16.09 -35.20
CA LEU A 293 4.34 -15.55 -33.83
C LEU A 293 3.20 -16.20 -33.04
N ILE A 294 2.04 -16.41 -33.65
CA ILE A 294 0.90 -17.09 -33.02
C ILE A 294 1.23 -18.55 -32.71
N GLU A 295 1.82 -19.28 -33.66
CA GLU A 295 2.24 -20.67 -33.46
C GLU A 295 3.22 -20.79 -32.28
N GLN A 296 4.25 -19.95 -32.24
CA GLN A 296 5.22 -19.97 -31.16
C GLN A 296 4.63 -19.54 -29.81
N ALA A 297 3.68 -18.59 -29.79
CA ALA A 297 2.97 -18.21 -28.57
C ALA A 297 2.13 -19.38 -28.01
N HIS A 298 1.49 -20.17 -28.88
CA HIS A 298 0.79 -21.40 -28.46
C HIS A 298 1.74 -22.45 -27.89
N LEU A 299 2.87 -22.72 -28.56
CA LEU A 299 3.86 -23.67 -28.07
C LEU A 299 4.42 -23.25 -26.71
N ALA A 300 4.80 -21.98 -26.56
CA ALA A 300 5.29 -21.45 -25.29
C ALA A 300 4.24 -21.58 -24.17
N MET A 301 2.98 -21.27 -24.45
CA MET A 301 1.88 -21.43 -23.50
C MET A 301 1.69 -22.89 -23.06
N GLU A 302 1.71 -23.84 -23.99
CA GLU A 302 1.54 -25.27 -23.70
C GLU A 302 2.69 -25.81 -22.83
N HIS A 303 3.93 -25.47 -23.17
CA HIS A 303 5.11 -25.90 -22.42
C HIS A 303 5.19 -25.27 -21.03
N GLU A 304 4.92 -23.96 -20.90
CA GLU A 304 4.94 -23.29 -19.60
C GLU A 304 3.80 -23.80 -18.70
N ARG A 305 2.60 -24.04 -19.27
CA ARG A 305 1.49 -24.66 -18.53
C ARG A 305 1.87 -26.03 -17.98
N ALA A 306 2.45 -26.89 -18.81
CA ALA A 306 2.90 -28.22 -18.38
C ALA A 306 3.95 -28.13 -17.26
N ALA A 307 4.90 -27.18 -17.37
CA ALA A 307 5.92 -26.98 -16.36
C ALA A 307 5.32 -26.52 -15.02
N ILE A 308 4.35 -25.59 -15.06
CA ILE A 308 3.66 -25.10 -13.86
C ILE A 308 2.83 -26.20 -13.18
N GLU A 309 2.17 -27.08 -13.93
CA GLU A 309 1.41 -28.20 -13.34
C GLU A 309 2.31 -29.23 -12.63
N ILE A 310 3.48 -29.53 -13.21
CA ILE A 310 4.49 -30.38 -12.55
C ILE A 310 5.02 -29.67 -11.31
N LEU A 311 5.39 -28.39 -11.44
CA LEU A 311 5.92 -27.58 -10.35
C LEU A 311 4.94 -27.51 -9.18
N ARG A 312 3.65 -27.27 -9.44
CA ARG A 312 2.57 -27.23 -8.45
C ARG A 312 2.54 -28.51 -7.59
N THR A 313 2.70 -29.66 -8.24
CA THR A 313 2.73 -30.97 -7.58
C THR A 313 4.00 -31.15 -6.74
N GLU A 314 5.16 -30.79 -7.28
CA GLU A 314 6.46 -31.03 -6.63
C GLU A 314 6.70 -30.12 -5.40
N ILE A 315 6.24 -28.87 -5.44
CA ILE A 315 6.41 -27.95 -4.31
C ILE A 315 5.36 -28.14 -3.20
N GLY A 316 4.35 -28.98 -3.46
CA GLY A 316 3.23 -29.24 -2.55
C GLY A 316 2.31 -28.03 -2.41
N TYR A 317 1.97 -27.36 -3.51
CA TYR A 317 1.09 -26.18 -3.50
C TYR A 317 -0.36 -26.61 -3.19
N GLU A 318 -0.89 -26.16 -2.06
CA GLU A 318 -2.32 -26.27 -1.73
C GLU A 318 -3.01 -24.94 -2.10
N GLU A 319 -4.21 -24.95 -2.70
CA GLU A 319 -4.94 -23.72 -3.05
C GLU A 319 -5.26 -22.83 -1.82
N SER A 320 -5.24 -23.41 -0.62
CA SER A 320 -5.34 -22.72 0.68
C SER A 320 -4.10 -21.87 1.03
N CYS A 321 -3.00 -21.96 0.27
CA CYS A 321 -1.79 -21.16 0.47
C CYS A 321 -1.90 -19.71 0.00
N VAL A 322 -3.03 -19.29 -0.57
CA VAL A 322 -3.34 -17.86 -0.76
C VAL A 322 -3.55 -17.24 0.61
N ARG A 323 -2.46 -16.78 1.24
CA ARG A 323 -2.52 -16.06 2.51
C ARG A 323 -3.23 -14.71 2.31
N VAL A 324 -4.54 -14.70 2.45
CA VAL A 324 -5.15 -13.64 3.26
C VAL A 324 -4.78 -14.00 4.70
N PRO A 325 -3.98 -13.20 5.41
CA PRO A 325 -3.54 -13.56 6.75
C PRO A 325 -4.76 -13.64 7.68
N THR A 326 -5.28 -14.86 7.83
CA THR A 326 -6.25 -15.23 8.85
C THR A 326 -5.46 -15.81 10.01
N VAL A 327 -5.70 -15.20 11.17
CA VAL A 327 -5.06 -15.53 12.44
C VAL A 327 -5.31 -17.01 12.77
N SER A 328 -4.25 -17.81 12.85
CA SER A 328 -4.29 -19.07 13.58
C SER A 328 -3.13 -19.13 14.58
N THR A 329 -3.51 -19.20 15.85
CA THR A 329 -2.62 -19.22 17.01
C THR A 329 -1.97 -20.59 17.14
N GLY A 330 -0.65 -20.67 16.97
CA GLY A 330 0.15 -21.89 17.13
C GLY A 330 1.38 -21.66 17.99
N ASP A 331 1.29 -22.04 19.26
CA ASP A 331 2.30 -21.95 20.31
C ASP A 331 3.52 -22.85 20.04
N ARG A 332 4.71 -22.27 19.82
CA ARG A 332 6.00 -22.97 19.98
C ARG A 332 7.07 -22.05 20.53
N ARG A 333 7.27 -22.12 21.84
CA ARG A 333 8.44 -21.57 22.54
C ARG A 333 9.72 -22.30 22.10
N ARG A 334 10.69 -21.55 21.59
CA ARG A 334 12.13 -21.87 21.72
C ARG A 334 12.87 -20.62 22.15
N GLN A 335 13.40 -20.67 23.36
CA GLN A 335 14.47 -19.79 23.82
C GLN A 335 15.73 -20.19 23.07
N ASP A 336 16.46 -19.23 22.51
CA ASP A 336 17.91 -19.32 22.42
C ASP A 336 18.55 -17.94 22.46
N ASN A 337 19.56 -17.85 23.33
CA ASN A 337 20.43 -16.70 23.56
C ASN A 337 21.46 -16.60 22.43
N CYS A 338 21.67 -15.40 21.88
CA CYS A 338 23.01 -14.98 21.50
C CYS A 338 23.10 -13.46 21.41
N GLY A 339 23.84 -12.86 22.34
CA GLY A 339 24.26 -11.47 22.26
C GLY A 339 25.66 -11.39 21.68
N GLN A 340 25.88 -10.45 20.78
CA GLN A 340 27.21 -9.89 20.53
C GLN A 340 27.08 -8.39 20.23
N GLN A 341 27.51 -7.59 21.21
CA GLN A 341 27.64 -6.14 21.14
C GLN A 341 28.85 -5.78 20.27
N LEU A 342 28.62 -5.04 19.19
CA LEU A 342 29.67 -4.26 18.53
C LEU A 342 29.72 -2.88 19.17
N ARG A 343 30.84 -2.59 19.84
CA ARG A 343 31.16 -1.28 20.40
C ARG A 343 31.66 -0.36 19.28
N ILE A 344 31.00 0.77 19.11
CA ILE A 344 31.60 1.97 18.53
C ILE A 344 31.46 3.06 19.59
N GLY A 345 32.58 3.65 20.00
CA GLY A 345 32.60 4.81 20.87
C GLY A 345 32.96 6.05 20.07
N ALA A 346 32.20 7.14 20.22
CA ALA A 346 32.57 8.27 21.08
C ALA A 346 31.66 9.49 20.81
N GLY A 347 30.89 9.88 21.83
CA GLY A 347 30.58 11.29 22.10
C GLY A 347 29.42 11.95 21.35
N GLU A 348 28.19 11.44 21.48
CA GLU A 348 26.99 12.25 21.26
C GLU A 348 26.38 12.59 22.63
N GLU A 349 26.07 13.86 22.87
CA GLU A 349 25.26 14.28 24.02
C GLU A 349 23.94 13.50 23.99
N MET A 350 23.70 12.66 25.00
CA MET A 350 22.49 11.83 25.09
C MET A 350 21.26 12.74 25.15
N THR A 351 20.58 12.85 24.00
CA THR A 351 19.48 13.76 23.76
C THR A 351 18.16 13.11 24.18
N SER A 352 17.38 13.82 24.98
CA SER A 352 15.98 13.48 25.25
C SER A 352 15.09 14.56 24.67
N ILE A 353 14.02 14.18 23.97
CA ILE A 353 13.02 15.10 23.45
C ILE A 353 11.68 14.76 24.06
N ILE A 354 10.98 15.77 24.57
CA ILE A 354 9.59 15.66 25.00
C ILE A 354 8.84 16.84 24.39
N LEU A 355 7.86 16.55 23.54
CA LEU A 355 6.95 17.54 23.00
C LEU A 355 5.96 17.96 24.10
N GLU A 356 5.85 19.26 24.32
CA GLU A 356 4.91 19.80 25.29
C GLU A 356 3.45 19.68 24.79
N ASN A 357 2.50 19.72 25.72
CA ASN A 357 1.06 19.80 25.43
C ASN A 357 0.42 18.60 24.70
N MET A 358 1.11 17.47 24.57
CA MET A 358 0.48 16.25 24.05
C MET A 358 -0.58 15.71 25.01
N LYS A 359 -1.84 15.67 24.57
CA LYS A 359 -2.97 15.15 25.34
C LYS A 359 -4.00 14.50 24.44
N ILE A 360 -4.38 13.28 24.78
CA ILE A 360 -5.51 12.60 24.16
C ILE A 360 -6.72 12.77 25.05
N VAL A 361 -7.82 13.24 24.46
CA VAL A 361 -9.16 13.15 25.05
C VAL A 361 -9.84 11.96 24.39
N PRO A 362 -9.97 10.80 25.02
CA PRO A 362 -10.53 9.63 24.35
C PRO A 362 -12.03 9.77 24.17
N GLU A 363 -12.50 9.67 22.93
CA GLU A 363 -13.94 9.65 22.60
C GLU A 363 -14.31 8.39 21.81
N THR A 364 -13.42 7.94 20.93
CA THR A 364 -13.63 6.76 20.08
C THR A 364 -12.57 5.68 20.26
N LYS A 365 -11.42 6.01 20.87
CA LYS A 365 -10.25 5.12 20.99
C LYS A 365 -9.71 4.65 19.63
N THR A 366 -9.96 5.45 18.59
CA THR A 366 -9.52 5.18 17.22
C THR A 366 -8.46 6.17 16.79
N PHE A 367 -7.90 5.95 15.59
CA PHE A 367 -6.96 6.86 14.94
C PHE A 367 -7.37 8.35 15.00
N ILE A 368 -8.67 8.68 14.95
CA ILE A 368 -9.18 10.06 15.04
C ILE A 368 -8.73 10.79 16.32
N ASP A 369 -8.77 10.12 17.47
CA ASP A 369 -8.36 10.71 18.75
C ASP A 369 -6.86 11.05 18.73
N HIS A 370 -6.07 10.17 18.11
CA HIS A 370 -4.61 10.28 18.05
C HIS A 370 -4.14 11.30 17.02
N ILE A 371 -4.71 11.31 15.80
CA ILE A 371 -4.36 12.29 14.77
C ILE A 371 -4.76 13.70 15.22
N HIS A 372 -5.92 13.90 15.83
CA HIS A 372 -6.29 15.22 16.34
C HIS A 372 -5.29 15.72 17.40
N SER A 373 -4.88 14.87 18.34
CA SER A 373 -3.87 15.20 19.35
C SER A 373 -2.53 15.60 18.72
N VAL A 374 -2.05 14.82 17.75
CA VAL A 374 -0.78 15.09 17.04
C VAL A 374 -0.85 16.43 16.31
N LEU A 375 -1.92 16.66 15.53
CA LEU A 375 -2.07 17.89 14.75
C LEU A 375 -2.21 19.12 15.65
N LEU A 376 -2.96 19.01 16.76
CA LEU A 376 -3.15 20.12 17.68
C LEU A 376 -1.85 20.47 18.42
N ALA A 377 -1.14 19.47 18.93
CA ALA A 377 0.13 19.67 19.63
C ALA A 377 1.23 20.21 18.70
N GLY A 378 1.25 19.76 17.43
CA GLY A 378 2.17 20.26 16.41
C GLY A 378 1.80 21.62 15.84
N GLY A 379 0.68 22.23 16.25
CA GLY A 379 0.21 23.51 15.70
C GLY A 379 -0.28 23.43 14.25
N LEU A 380 -0.54 22.22 13.75
CA LEU A 380 -1.00 21.93 12.38
C LEU A 380 -2.52 22.10 12.22
N THR A 381 -3.25 22.18 13.33
CA THR A 381 -4.68 22.52 13.31
C THR A 381 -5.10 23.36 14.50
N LYS A 382 -6.15 24.15 14.27
CA LYS A 382 -6.92 24.85 15.30
C LYS A 382 -8.36 24.32 15.42
N TYR A 383 -8.73 23.38 14.55
CA TYR A 383 -10.08 22.85 14.49
C TYR A 383 -10.32 21.86 15.63
N PRO A 384 -11.56 21.79 16.14
CA PRO A 384 -11.93 20.78 17.11
C PRO A 384 -11.94 19.39 16.44
N LYS A 385 -11.87 18.35 17.27
CA LYS A 385 -11.74 16.96 16.82
C LYS A 385 -12.83 16.53 15.84
N HIS A 386 -14.10 16.88 16.12
CA HIS A 386 -15.21 16.53 15.23
C HIS A 386 -15.04 17.12 13.83
N THR A 387 -14.52 18.34 13.72
CA THR A 387 -14.22 18.96 12.44
C THR A 387 -13.07 18.26 11.73
N ILE A 388 -11.98 17.90 12.43
CA ILE A 388 -10.88 17.14 11.84
C ILE A 388 -11.34 15.78 11.35
N ALA A 389 -12.13 15.06 12.15
CA ALA A 389 -12.67 13.75 11.80
C ALA A 389 -13.53 13.78 10.52
N CYS A 390 -14.26 14.87 10.28
CA CYS A 390 -15.07 15.04 9.07
C CYS A 390 -14.26 15.59 7.89
N MET A 391 -13.40 16.60 8.08
CA MET A 391 -12.56 17.14 6.99
C MET A 391 -11.59 16.09 6.44
N SER A 392 -11.09 15.19 7.29
CA SER A 392 -10.26 14.06 6.89
C SER A 392 -11.06 12.86 6.36
N SER A 393 -12.39 12.98 6.29
CA SER A 393 -13.37 11.96 5.89
C SER A 393 -13.51 10.71 6.77
N LEU A 394 -12.68 10.55 7.81
CA LEU A 394 -12.64 9.36 8.65
C LEU A 394 -13.96 9.09 9.39
N ALA A 395 -14.70 10.13 9.78
CA ALA A 395 -15.99 9.99 10.46
C ALA A 395 -17.11 9.47 9.54
N PHE A 396 -16.98 9.61 8.21
CA PHE A 396 -17.97 9.13 7.25
C PHE A 396 -17.79 7.65 6.89
N ARG A 397 -16.69 7.03 7.29
CA ARG A 397 -16.48 5.60 7.09
C ARG A 397 -17.48 4.80 7.92
N MET A 398 -18.11 3.81 7.28
CA MET A 398 -18.95 2.82 7.94
C MET A 398 -18.68 1.45 7.34
N SER A 399 -18.02 0.60 8.12
CA SER A 399 -17.71 -0.80 7.79
C SER A 399 -18.08 -1.66 9.00
N VAL A 400 -18.88 -2.71 8.77
CA VAL A 400 -19.30 -3.64 9.82
C VAL A 400 -18.96 -5.06 9.41
N HIS A 401 -18.40 -5.83 10.33
CA HIS A 401 -18.37 -7.27 10.20
C HIS A 401 -19.81 -7.78 10.26
N ARG A 402 -20.17 -8.73 9.40
CA ARG A 402 -21.57 -9.21 9.30
C ARG A 402 -22.08 -9.82 10.60
N GLN A 403 -21.20 -10.36 11.44
CA GLN A 403 -21.53 -10.86 12.79
C GLN A 403 -21.46 -9.79 13.90
N LEU A 404 -21.26 -8.52 13.54
CA LEU A 404 -21.07 -7.38 14.45
C LEU A 404 -19.88 -7.51 15.41
N ASP A 405 -18.82 -8.18 14.97
CA ASP A 405 -17.56 -8.31 15.69
C ASP A 405 -16.89 -6.94 15.91
N ALA A 406 -16.19 -6.80 17.05
CA ALA A 406 -15.45 -5.60 17.43
C ALA A 406 -14.39 -5.16 16.40
N ILE A 407 -13.88 -6.08 15.57
CA ILE A 407 -12.92 -5.78 14.50
C ILE A 407 -13.42 -4.70 13.53
N SER A 408 -14.73 -4.50 13.42
CA SER A 408 -15.39 -3.43 12.63
C SER A 408 -14.81 -2.03 12.92
N VAL A 409 -14.39 -1.77 14.16
CA VAL A 409 -13.82 -0.47 14.56
C VAL A 409 -12.48 -0.17 13.90
N THR A 410 -11.77 -1.21 13.47
CA THR A 410 -10.42 -1.14 12.90
C THR A 410 -10.30 -1.74 11.49
N ALA A 411 -11.30 -2.44 10.98
CA ALA A 411 -11.24 -3.07 9.66
C ALA A 411 -11.42 -2.04 8.53
N TYR A 412 -10.31 -1.63 7.92
CA TYR A 412 -10.24 -0.79 6.71
C TYR A 412 -8.78 -0.70 6.23
N ASN A 413 -8.55 -0.17 5.02
CA ASN A 413 -7.20 0.03 4.48
C ASN A 413 -6.46 1.20 5.19
N TRP A 414 -5.73 0.94 6.28
CA TRP A 414 -5.09 2.01 7.05
C TRP A 414 -4.11 2.87 6.24
N PRO A 415 -3.11 2.31 5.50
CA PRO A 415 -2.17 3.13 4.75
C PRO A 415 -2.86 4.07 3.75
N ALA A 416 -3.86 3.57 3.01
CA ALA A 416 -4.57 4.39 2.02
C ALA A 416 -5.46 5.45 2.70
N GLU A 417 -6.23 5.05 3.71
CA GLU A 417 -7.20 5.93 4.38
C GLU A 417 -6.51 7.00 5.22
N HIS A 418 -5.39 6.69 5.88
CA HIS A 418 -4.64 7.66 6.67
C HIS A 418 -3.88 8.65 5.77
N PHE A 419 -3.35 8.18 4.64
CA PHE A 419 -2.79 9.06 3.61
C PHE A 419 -3.84 10.02 3.04
N VAL A 420 -5.00 9.51 2.61
CA VAL A 420 -6.08 10.36 2.08
C VAL A 420 -6.57 11.34 3.15
N ALA A 421 -6.70 10.90 4.40
CA ALA A 421 -7.07 11.75 5.52
C ALA A 421 -6.09 12.93 5.71
N ALA A 422 -4.79 12.70 5.57
CA ALA A 422 -3.78 13.74 5.65
C ALA A 422 -3.78 14.66 4.41
N ASP A 423 -3.82 14.09 3.19
CA ASP A 423 -3.83 14.85 1.92
C ASP A 423 -5.05 15.80 1.85
N LEU A 424 -6.22 15.34 2.32
CA LEU A 424 -7.42 16.17 2.44
C LEU A 424 -7.19 17.36 3.37
N LEU A 425 -6.43 17.19 4.46
CA LEU A 425 -6.10 18.26 5.40
C LEU A 425 -4.93 19.14 4.93
N GLY A 426 -4.36 18.87 3.74
CA GLY A 426 -3.19 19.58 3.22
C GLY A 426 -1.90 19.20 3.93
N LEU A 427 -1.84 17.98 4.46
CA LEU A 427 -0.70 17.44 5.18
C LEU A 427 -0.15 16.23 4.45
N TYR A 428 1.16 16.14 4.35
CA TYR A 428 1.79 14.92 3.88
C TYR A 428 1.97 13.95 5.05
N SER A 429 1.80 12.66 4.78
CA SER A 429 1.93 11.62 5.79
C SER A 429 2.55 10.35 5.22
N GLU A 430 3.29 9.65 6.06
CA GLU A 430 3.96 8.41 5.71
C GLU A 430 3.60 7.32 6.70
N THR A 431 3.43 6.12 6.16
CA THR A 431 3.03 4.96 6.91
C THR A 431 4.13 3.91 6.84
N TYR A 432 4.60 3.46 8.01
CA TYR A 432 5.46 2.30 8.14
C TYR A 432 4.64 1.19 8.78
N ALA A 433 4.32 0.17 7.99
CA ALA A 433 3.48 -0.95 8.42
C ALA A 433 4.13 -2.28 8.01
N GLY A 434 3.93 -3.31 8.81
CA GLY A 434 4.43 -4.65 8.51
C GLY A 434 4.02 -5.65 9.59
N TYR A 435 4.52 -6.87 9.48
CA TYR A 435 4.27 -7.91 10.48
C TYR A 435 5.53 -8.16 11.31
N ASN A 436 5.36 -8.28 12.63
CA ASN A 436 6.45 -8.63 13.54
C ASN A 436 6.95 -10.07 13.35
N THR A 437 6.25 -10.86 12.54
CA THR A 437 6.62 -12.21 12.11
C THR A 437 7.47 -12.21 10.84
N ASP A 438 7.61 -11.07 10.14
CA ASP A 438 8.40 -11.01 8.92
C ASP A 438 9.89 -11.16 9.26
N PRO A 439 10.66 -11.96 8.47
CA PRO A 439 12.09 -12.19 8.76
C PRO A 439 12.90 -10.90 8.86
N VAL A 440 12.55 -9.89 8.06
CA VAL A 440 13.22 -8.59 8.02
C VAL A 440 12.81 -7.63 9.13
N PHE A 441 11.80 -7.97 9.95
CA PHE A 441 11.26 -7.08 10.97
C PHE A 441 12.30 -6.45 11.91
N PRO A 442 13.40 -7.14 12.32
CA PRO A 442 14.46 -6.51 13.10
C PRO A 442 15.10 -5.29 12.41
N VAL A 443 15.26 -5.34 11.09
CA VAL A 443 15.77 -4.26 10.25
C VAL A 443 14.72 -3.14 10.15
N SER A 444 13.48 -3.49 9.81
CA SER A 444 12.35 -2.54 9.72
C SER A 444 12.16 -1.78 11.03
N ARG A 445 12.23 -2.47 12.18
CA ARG A 445 12.09 -1.85 13.50
C ARG A 445 13.21 -0.84 13.79
N LYS A 446 14.46 -1.17 13.46
CA LYS A 446 15.57 -0.24 13.68
C LYS A 446 15.38 1.04 12.88
N TYR A 447 15.01 0.89 11.61
CA TYR A 447 14.73 2.02 10.73
C TYR A 447 13.52 2.84 11.19
N ALA A 448 12.44 2.17 11.60
CA ALA A 448 11.26 2.83 12.16
C ALA A 448 11.59 3.65 13.41
N ILE A 449 12.48 3.18 14.29
CA ILE A 449 12.94 3.95 15.45
C ILE A 449 13.67 5.24 15.01
N GLU A 450 14.47 5.18 13.95
CA GLU A 450 15.17 6.35 13.39
C GLU A 450 14.16 7.36 12.83
N GLU A 451 13.20 6.92 12.00
CA GLU A 451 12.14 7.80 11.45
C GLU A 451 11.24 8.39 12.55
N MET A 452 10.92 7.61 13.59
CA MET A 452 10.18 8.10 14.75
C MET A 452 10.92 9.22 15.49
N LYS A 453 12.24 9.09 15.66
CA LYS A 453 13.08 10.12 16.28
C LYS A 453 13.14 11.39 15.43
N LEU A 454 13.28 11.24 14.11
CA LEU A 454 13.29 12.37 13.16
C LEU A 454 12.00 13.19 13.23
N SER A 455 10.83 12.54 13.22
CA SER A 455 9.54 13.23 13.41
C SER A 455 9.49 14.04 14.72
N LEU A 456 9.97 13.45 15.82
CA LEU A 456 9.98 14.11 17.12
C LEU A 456 10.96 15.30 17.17
N GLN A 457 12.10 15.19 16.49
CA GLN A 457 13.08 16.28 16.34
C GLN A 457 12.52 17.44 15.51
N GLU A 458 11.65 17.15 14.53
CA GLU A 458 10.92 18.16 13.78
C GLU A 458 9.84 18.86 14.63
N GLY A 459 9.49 18.29 15.79
CA GLY A 459 8.50 18.85 16.71
C GLY A 459 7.08 18.30 16.48
N VAL A 460 6.94 17.20 15.74
CA VAL A 460 5.65 16.59 15.43
C VAL A 460 5.59 15.20 16.04
N GLY A 461 4.55 14.96 16.85
CA GLY A 461 4.28 13.64 17.40
C GLY A 461 3.88 12.66 16.29
N LEU A 462 3.80 11.38 16.63
CA LEU A 462 3.42 10.34 15.67
C LEU A 462 2.44 9.36 16.30
N ILE A 463 1.77 8.59 15.45
CA ILE A 463 0.75 7.64 15.87
C ILE A 463 1.34 6.24 15.68
N TYR A 464 1.27 5.43 16.73
CA TYR A 464 1.76 4.06 16.73
C TYR A 464 0.59 3.15 17.07
N TRP A 465 0.42 2.05 16.33
CA TRP A 465 -0.55 1.03 16.65
C TRP A 465 0.14 -0.32 16.85
N HIS A 466 -0.20 -0.94 17.99
CA HIS A 466 0.08 -2.35 18.29
C HIS A 466 -0.90 -2.80 19.37
N ASP A 467 -1.89 -3.63 18.99
CA ASP A 467 -3.11 -3.99 19.74
C ASP A 467 -4.05 -2.82 20.08
N GLN A 468 -3.51 -1.62 20.29
CA GLN A 468 -4.20 -0.36 20.48
C GLN A 468 -3.38 0.79 19.90
N TYR A 469 -3.99 1.98 19.81
CA TYR A 469 -3.30 3.18 19.36
C TYR A 469 -2.55 3.85 20.52
N TYR A 470 -1.40 4.44 20.18
CA TYR A 470 -0.58 5.27 21.04
C TYR A 470 -0.21 6.54 20.28
N THR A 471 -0.15 7.66 20.98
CA THR A 471 0.52 8.86 20.46
C THR A 471 1.88 8.98 21.10
N ILE A 472 2.93 8.88 20.28
CA ILE A 472 4.31 9.06 20.71
C ILE A 472 4.64 10.55 20.64
N TYR A 473 5.18 11.08 21.73
CA TYR A 473 5.44 12.52 21.88
C TYR A 473 6.85 12.83 22.39
N GLY A 474 7.70 11.82 22.55
CA GLY A 474 9.06 12.04 23.00
C GLY A 474 9.87 10.76 23.03
N TYR A 475 11.16 10.91 23.27
CA TYR A 475 12.08 9.80 23.44
C TYR A 475 13.19 10.12 24.43
N ASP A 476 13.78 9.07 24.99
CA ASP A 476 14.93 9.13 25.90
C ASP A 476 15.96 8.10 25.42
N GLU A 477 17.10 8.58 24.91
CA GLU A 477 18.19 7.72 24.46
C GLU A 477 18.86 6.94 25.59
N ALA A 478 18.97 7.52 26.79
CA ALA A 478 19.59 6.82 27.91
C ALA A 478 18.74 5.63 28.36
N GLN A 479 17.40 5.76 28.28
CA GLN A 479 16.45 4.71 28.61
C GLN A 479 16.05 3.83 27.42
N GLN A 480 16.46 4.19 26.19
CA GLN A 480 16.10 3.51 24.94
C GLN A 480 14.58 3.29 24.83
N CYS A 481 13.81 4.35 25.07
CA CYS A 481 12.35 4.29 25.03
C CYS A 481 11.70 5.54 24.45
N PHE A 482 10.49 5.36 23.92
CA PHE A 482 9.57 6.43 23.55
C PHE A 482 8.60 6.73 24.69
N PHE A 483 8.25 8.00 24.86
CA PHE A 483 7.14 8.44 25.71
C PHE A 483 5.84 8.47 24.90
N ALA A 484 4.80 7.87 25.47
CA ALA A 484 3.53 7.65 24.81
C ALA A 484 2.32 8.05 25.67
N VAL A 485 1.22 8.37 24.99
CA VAL A 485 -0.14 8.43 25.55
C VAL A 485 -0.96 7.31 24.91
N ASP A 486 -1.60 6.46 25.70
CA ASP A 486 -2.43 5.35 25.20
C ASP A 486 -3.82 5.82 24.73
N SER A 487 -4.59 4.91 24.12
CA SER A 487 -5.97 5.19 23.66
C SER A 487 -6.96 5.55 24.78
N CYS A 488 -6.59 5.37 26.06
CA CYS A 488 -7.40 5.78 27.21
C CYS A 488 -6.98 7.16 27.76
N GLY A 489 -6.01 7.83 27.14
CA GLY A 489 -5.51 9.12 27.59
C GLY A 489 -4.50 9.04 28.75
N ASN A 490 -4.01 7.84 29.10
CA ASN A 490 -3.00 7.70 30.14
C ASN A 490 -1.65 8.16 29.58
N SER A 491 -1.12 9.24 30.16
CA SER A 491 0.19 9.78 29.80
C SER A 491 1.33 9.11 30.56
N GLY A 492 2.52 9.08 29.97
CA GLY A 492 3.74 8.59 30.63
C GLY A 492 3.99 7.10 30.42
N CYS A 493 3.22 6.47 29.53
CA CYS A 493 3.54 5.15 29.00
C CYS A 493 4.93 5.19 28.35
N LYS A 494 5.70 4.12 28.51
CA LYS A 494 7.02 3.97 27.89
C LYS A 494 6.99 2.79 26.93
N VAL A 495 7.40 3.03 25.69
CA VAL A 495 7.55 1.99 24.66
C VAL A 495 9.04 1.77 24.42
N SER A 496 9.55 0.60 24.78
CA SER A 496 10.98 0.28 24.62
C SER A 496 11.33 0.07 23.15
N TYR A 497 12.49 0.58 22.72
CA TYR A 497 13.03 0.32 21.38
C TYR A 497 13.22 -1.18 21.12
N GLN A 498 13.66 -1.91 22.15
CA GLN A 498 13.94 -3.34 22.04
C GLN A 498 12.68 -4.16 21.79
N THR A 499 11.53 -3.72 22.31
CA THR A 499 10.27 -4.47 22.25
C THR A 499 9.24 -3.83 21.34
N LEU A 500 9.59 -2.74 20.63
CA LEU A 500 8.70 -2.04 19.72
C LEU A 500 8.13 -3.02 18.68
N GLY A 501 6.80 -3.13 18.64
CA GLY A 501 6.07 -4.03 17.75
C GLY A 501 6.17 -5.53 18.10
N GLN A 502 6.82 -5.91 19.20
CA GLN A 502 6.95 -7.32 19.62
C GLN A 502 6.04 -7.70 20.81
N THR A 503 5.49 -6.72 21.52
CA THR A 503 4.65 -6.94 22.71
C THR A 503 3.18 -6.89 22.38
N GLY A 504 2.50 -8.03 22.32
CA GLY A 504 1.06 -8.03 22.07
C GLY A 504 0.54 -9.34 21.52
N ASN A 505 -0.74 -9.35 21.18
CA ASN A 505 -1.41 -10.47 20.52
C ASN A 505 -1.42 -10.29 18.99
N SER A 506 -1.35 -9.05 18.49
CA SER A 506 -1.29 -8.77 17.06
C SER A 506 0.12 -8.92 16.51
N SER A 507 0.22 -9.51 15.33
CA SER A 507 1.43 -9.49 14.52
C SER A 507 1.59 -8.18 13.75
N ILE A 508 0.54 -7.38 13.60
CA ILE A 508 0.58 -6.14 12.82
C ILE A 508 1.24 -5.04 13.65
N VAL A 509 2.14 -4.30 13.01
CA VAL A 509 2.79 -3.12 13.57
C VAL A 509 2.58 -1.98 12.60
N PHE A 510 2.18 -0.81 13.11
CA PHE A 510 1.86 0.33 12.27
C PHE A 510 2.31 1.64 12.90
N ILE A 511 2.94 2.49 12.10
CA ILE A 511 3.43 3.81 12.51
C ILE A 511 3.00 4.83 11.45
N GLN A 512 2.32 5.89 11.87
CA GLN A 512 1.97 7.03 11.04
C GLN A 512 2.80 8.25 11.44
N ARG A 513 3.64 8.71 10.51
CA ARG A 513 4.33 10.00 10.57
C ARG A 513 3.51 11.05 9.80
N ILE A 514 3.47 12.26 10.34
CA ILE A 514 2.84 13.43 9.71
C ILE A 514 3.91 14.49 9.51
N SER A 515 4.00 15.08 8.32
CA SER A 515 4.94 16.16 8.06
C SER A 515 4.58 17.42 8.86
N LYS A 516 5.61 18.17 9.27
CA LYS A 516 5.44 19.49 9.88
C LYS A 516 4.94 20.54 8.88
N CYS A 517 5.20 20.33 7.60
CA CYS A 517 4.79 21.25 6.55
C CYS A 517 3.34 20.98 6.14
N SER A 518 2.62 22.04 5.82
CA SER A 518 1.25 21.96 5.33
C SER A 518 1.02 22.91 4.16
N ILE A 519 0.08 22.55 3.30
CA ILE A 519 -0.46 23.42 2.28
C ILE A 519 -1.77 24.03 2.77
N SER A 520 -1.98 25.31 2.49
CA SER A 520 -3.24 25.96 2.83
C SER A 520 -4.33 25.53 1.85
N ILE A 521 -5.46 25.03 2.37
CA ILE A 521 -6.62 24.64 1.57
C ILE A 521 -7.80 25.55 1.93
N ASP A 522 -8.53 26.00 0.90
CA ASP A 522 -9.77 26.74 1.11
C ASP A 522 -10.80 25.88 1.86
N VAL A 523 -11.45 26.46 2.87
CA VAL A 523 -12.39 25.72 3.72
C VAL A 523 -13.58 25.15 2.93
N ARG A 524 -14.03 25.83 1.86
CA ARG A 524 -15.11 25.30 1.01
C ARG A 524 -14.63 24.11 0.19
N ASP A 525 -13.37 24.09 -0.22
CA ASP A 525 -12.78 22.92 -0.88
C ASP A 525 -12.70 21.74 0.08
N LEU A 526 -12.25 21.96 1.32
CA LEU A 526 -12.22 20.93 2.37
C LEU A 526 -13.61 20.34 2.60
N ILE A 527 -14.62 21.19 2.75
CA ILE A 527 -15.99 20.74 2.94
C ILE A 527 -16.46 19.94 1.71
N THR A 528 -16.29 20.49 0.51
CA THR A 528 -16.75 19.84 -0.73
C THR A 528 -16.11 18.45 -0.90
N GLU A 529 -14.80 18.32 -0.72
CA GLU A 529 -14.14 17.01 -0.81
C GLU A 529 -14.58 16.05 0.29
N SER A 530 -14.78 16.53 1.52
CA SER A 530 -15.30 15.69 2.60
C SER A 530 -16.69 15.10 2.27
N LEU A 531 -17.55 15.87 1.60
CA LEU A 531 -18.86 15.39 1.13
C LEU A 531 -18.72 14.41 -0.05
N VAL A 532 -17.79 14.65 -0.99
CA VAL A 532 -17.49 13.70 -2.07
C VAL A 532 -17.04 12.35 -1.49
N GLN A 533 -16.15 12.37 -0.48
CA GLN A 533 -15.70 11.17 0.19
C GLN A 533 -16.83 10.48 0.98
N ALA A 534 -17.72 11.23 1.62
CA ALA A 534 -18.88 10.68 2.28
C ALA A 534 -19.81 9.92 1.32
N ILE A 535 -20.09 10.51 0.14
CA ILE A 535 -20.88 9.87 -0.92
C ILE A 535 -20.17 8.61 -1.42
N TYR A 536 -18.87 8.69 -1.71
CA TYR A 536 -18.10 7.53 -2.17
C TYR A 536 -18.12 6.38 -1.16
N LYS A 537 -17.87 6.66 0.13
CA LYS A 537 -17.87 5.66 1.21
C LYS A 537 -19.26 5.09 1.51
N TRP A 538 -20.32 5.81 1.17
CA TRP A 538 -21.69 5.29 1.24
C TRP A 538 -21.99 4.29 0.12
N GLU A 539 -21.54 4.61 -1.10
CA GLU A 539 -21.91 3.87 -2.32
C GLU A 539 -20.96 2.72 -2.66
N GLN A 540 -19.70 2.79 -2.21
CA GLN A 540 -18.66 1.86 -2.60
C GLN A 540 -18.26 0.97 -1.42
N HIS A 541 -18.12 -0.32 -1.72
CA HIS A 541 -17.53 -1.27 -0.79
C HIS A 541 -16.01 -1.11 -0.77
N ASP A 542 -15.40 -1.14 0.41
CA ASP A 542 -13.94 -1.10 0.53
C ASP A 542 -13.34 -2.36 -0.11
N SER A 543 -12.56 -2.17 -1.16
CA SER A 543 -11.99 -3.27 -1.95
C SER A 543 -11.04 -4.19 -1.16
N ILE A 544 -10.50 -3.72 -0.02
CA ILE A 544 -9.64 -4.58 0.81
C ILE A 544 -10.46 -5.51 1.72
N LEU A 545 -11.73 -5.19 1.96
CA LEU A 545 -12.56 -5.95 2.88
C LEU A 545 -13.37 -7.01 2.11
N PRO A 546 -13.30 -8.29 2.50
CA PRO A 546 -14.08 -9.35 1.86
C PRO A 546 -15.59 -9.07 2.00
N PRO A 547 -16.35 -8.88 0.89
CA PRO A 547 -17.79 -8.55 0.94
C PRO A 547 -18.65 -9.60 1.66
N GLU A 548 -18.16 -10.84 1.72
CA GLU A 548 -18.78 -11.96 2.41
C GLU A 548 -18.60 -11.91 3.94
N GLN A 549 -17.61 -11.16 4.46
CA GLN A 549 -17.40 -10.99 5.91
C GLN A 549 -17.76 -9.58 6.38
N PHE A 550 -17.60 -8.57 5.53
CA PHE A 550 -17.85 -7.18 5.84
C PHE A 550 -18.91 -6.57 4.93
N ALA A 551 -19.62 -5.59 5.44
CA ALA A 551 -20.50 -4.72 4.67
C ALA A 551 -20.10 -3.26 4.91
N CYS A 552 -20.14 -2.43 3.87
CA CYS A 552 -19.77 -1.01 3.93
C CYS A 552 -20.93 -0.10 3.51
N GLY A 553 -20.90 1.15 3.99
CA GLY A 553 -21.83 2.19 3.56
C GLY A 553 -23.28 1.82 3.80
N GLU A 554 -24.12 1.90 2.76
CA GLU A 554 -25.55 1.53 2.84
C GLU A 554 -25.75 0.08 3.30
N GLN A 555 -24.94 -0.85 2.79
CA GLN A 555 -25.07 -2.28 3.05
C GLN A 555 -24.76 -2.64 4.51
N ALA A 556 -24.03 -1.79 5.22
CA ALA A 556 -23.75 -2.00 6.62
C ALA A 556 -25.03 -1.96 7.48
N TYR A 557 -26.02 -1.15 7.11
CA TYR A 557 -27.33 -1.18 7.80
C TYR A 557 -28.06 -2.49 7.59
N ASP A 558 -28.07 -3.00 6.36
CA ASP A 558 -28.71 -4.27 6.03
C ASP A 558 -28.07 -5.42 6.82
N ALA A 559 -26.74 -5.46 6.89
CA ALA A 559 -26.00 -6.45 7.66
C ALA A 559 -26.30 -6.37 9.17
N MET A 560 -26.37 -5.17 9.75
CA MET A 560 -26.76 -4.99 11.16
C MET A 560 -28.19 -5.48 11.42
N ILE A 561 -29.13 -5.16 10.53
CA ILE A 561 -30.54 -5.55 10.67
C ILE A 561 -30.68 -7.08 10.59
N GLU A 562 -30.05 -7.70 9.58
CA GLU A 562 -30.08 -9.15 9.38
C GLU A 562 -29.55 -9.91 10.61
N GLU A 563 -28.39 -9.50 11.11
CA GLU A 563 -27.72 -10.17 12.24
C GLU A 563 -28.46 -10.00 13.58
N ILE A 564 -29.12 -8.86 13.78
CA ILE A 564 -29.97 -8.63 14.96
C ILE A 564 -31.26 -9.46 14.87
N GLN A 565 -31.82 -9.62 13.67
CA GLN A 565 -33.02 -10.44 13.45
C GLN A 565 -32.77 -11.93 13.56
N SER A 566 -31.59 -12.41 13.17
CA SER A 566 -31.20 -13.82 13.29
C SER A 566 -30.92 -14.23 14.75
N GLY A 567 -30.64 -13.26 15.63
CA GLY A 567 -30.27 -13.50 17.03
C GLY A 567 -28.85 -14.07 17.20
N THR A 568 -27.98 -13.94 16.20
CA THR A 568 -26.60 -14.46 16.23
C THR A 568 -25.53 -13.42 16.49
N ALA A 569 -25.93 -12.15 16.67
CA ALA A 569 -25.03 -11.02 16.86
C ALA A 569 -24.03 -11.21 18.02
N ASP A 570 -22.77 -10.85 17.79
CA ASP A 570 -21.84 -10.58 18.89
C ASP A 570 -22.22 -9.26 19.57
N TRP A 571 -22.98 -9.34 20.65
CA TRP A 571 -23.44 -8.16 21.39
C TRP A 571 -22.31 -7.32 22.02
N ASN A 572 -21.15 -7.92 22.32
CA ASN A 572 -20.01 -7.16 22.84
C ASN A 572 -19.32 -6.37 21.71
N GLY A 573 -19.16 -6.99 20.55
CA GLY A 573 -18.69 -6.32 19.33
C GLY A 573 -19.65 -5.23 18.86
N ALA A 574 -20.95 -5.50 18.90
CA ALA A 574 -22.00 -4.55 18.55
C ALA A 574 -21.97 -3.31 19.45
N GLU A 575 -21.75 -3.48 20.77
CA GLU A 575 -21.63 -2.35 21.70
C GLU A 575 -20.46 -1.43 21.37
N GLN A 576 -19.30 -2.00 21.07
CA GLN A 576 -18.13 -1.21 20.69
C GLN A 576 -18.35 -0.48 19.37
N THR A 577 -18.86 -1.21 18.37
CA THR A 577 -19.07 -0.72 17.00
C THR A 577 -20.15 0.38 16.95
N LEU A 578 -21.31 0.15 17.55
CA LEU A 578 -22.42 1.10 17.54
C LEU A 578 -22.15 2.32 18.42
N SER A 579 -21.42 2.17 19.54
CA SER A 579 -21.00 3.32 20.35
C SER A 579 -20.00 4.23 19.62
N MET A 580 -19.09 3.64 18.84
CA MET A 580 -18.18 4.39 17.96
C MET A 580 -18.99 5.14 16.89
N TYR A 581 -19.89 4.46 16.16
CA TYR A 581 -20.68 5.10 15.11
C TYR A 581 -21.61 6.18 15.63
N ARG A 582 -22.22 6.00 16.82
CA ARG A 582 -22.93 7.06 17.52
C ARG A 582 -22.08 8.32 17.63
N THR A 583 -20.83 8.17 18.09
CA THR A 583 -19.90 9.30 18.21
C THR A 583 -19.59 9.94 16.85
N PHE A 584 -19.41 9.15 15.81
CA PHE A 584 -19.20 9.66 14.44
C PHE A 584 -20.41 10.43 13.91
N LYS A 585 -21.65 9.95 14.14
CA LYS A 585 -22.86 10.69 13.73
C LYS A 585 -22.97 12.04 14.45
N HIS A 586 -22.64 12.07 15.74
CA HIS A 586 -22.53 13.33 16.50
C HIS A 586 -21.44 14.25 15.95
N TYR A 587 -20.28 13.72 15.55
CA TYR A 587 -19.23 14.53 14.91
C TYR A 587 -19.72 15.16 13.61
N ILE A 588 -20.36 14.38 12.74
CA ILE A 588 -20.88 14.87 11.46
C ILE A 588 -21.96 15.94 11.69
N ALA A 589 -22.90 15.72 12.61
CA ALA A 589 -23.93 16.70 12.94
C ALA A 589 -23.33 18.04 13.41
N ARG A 590 -22.35 17.99 14.32
CA ARG A 590 -21.65 19.18 14.82
C ARG A 590 -20.83 19.87 13.74
N TYR A 591 -20.12 19.11 12.92
CA TYR A 591 -19.33 19.64 11.80
C TYR A 591 -20.21 20.40 10.80
N LEU A 592 -21.31 19.80 10.36
CA LEU A 592 -22.23 20.44 9.42
C LEU A 592 -22.90 21.67 10.04
N HIS A 593 -23.23 21.62 11.34
CA HIS A 593 -23.74 22.78 12.07
C HIS A 593 -22.74 23.94 12.09
N ASP A 594 -21.48 23.66 12.42
CA ASP A 594 -20.42 24.67 12.49
C ASP A 594 -20.11 25.26 11.11
N MET A 595 -20.22 24.46 10.05
CA MET A 595 -19.90 24.85 8.68
C MET A 595 -21.10 25.40 7.89
N LYS A 596 -22.32 25.42 8.44
CA LYS A 596 -23.54 25.73 7.68
C LYS A 596 -23.57 27.09 6.99
N GLN A 597 -22.78 28.05 7.47
CA GLN A 597 -22.67 29.40 6.88
C GLN A 597 -21.62 29.47 5.76
N SER A 598 -20.79 28.44 5.61
CA SER A 598 -19.70 28.41 4.64
C SER A 598 -20.19 28.09 3.23
N MET A 599 -21.31 27.37 3.10
CA MET A 599 -21.81 26.87 1.81
C MET A 599 -23.32 26.57 1.88
N ASP A 600 -24.04 26.87 0.80
CA ASP A 600 -25.48 26.65 0.69
C ASP A 600 -25.83 25.15 0.78
N GLY A 601 -27.02 24.84 1.31
CA GLY A 601 -27.52 23.47 1.49
C GLY A 601 -26.98 22.73 2.73
N LEU A 602 -25.89 23.20 3.33
CA LEU A 602 -25.34 22.59 4.56
C LEU A 602 -26.28 22.67 5.76
N GLU A 603 -27.15 23.68 5.84
CA GLU A 603 -28.13 23.79 6.94
C GLU A 603 -29.13 22.63 6.94
N GLN A 604 -29.59 22.21 5.75
CA GLN A 604 -30.49 21.06 5.63
C GLN A 604 -29.78 19.75 5.99
N LEU A 605 -28.51 19.61 5.58
CA LEU A 605 -27.68 18.46 5.94
C LEU A 605 -27.42 18.39 7.45
N ALA A 606 -27.15 19.52 8.09
CA ALA A 606 -26.95 19.60 9.53
C ALA A 606 -28.18 19.09 10.30
N GLU A 607 -29.39 19.45 9.87
CA GLU A 607 -30.62 18.95 10.51
C GLU A 607 -30.81 17.44 10.31
N LYS A 608 -30.55 16.91 9.10
CA LYS A 608 -30.63 15.47 8.84
C LYS A 608 -29.67 14.68 9.73
N TYR A 609 -28.41 15.12 9.87
CA TYR A 609 -27.44 14.45 10.73
C TYR A 609 -27.71 14.66 12.22
N ARG A 610 -28.35 15.77 12.61
CA ARG A 610 -28.84 15.95 13.99
C ARG A 610 -29.87 14.87 14.34
N VAL A 611 -30.86 14.64 13.47
CA VAL A 611 -31.85 13.57 13.65
C VAL A 611 -31.19 12.19 13.63
N LEU A 612 -30.23 11.95 12.73
CA LEU A 612 -29.50 10.69 12.69
C LEU A 612 -28.69 10.44 13.97
N ALA A 613 -28.06 11.47 14.53
CA ALA A 613 -27.32 11.36 15.79
C ALA A 613 -28.26 11.02 16.96
N ASP A 614 -29.46 11.60 17.01
CA ASP A 614 -30.50 11.25 17.99
C ASP A 614 -30.92 9.76 17.86
N LEU A 615 -31.12 9.28 16.62
CA LEU A 615 -31.44 7.85 16.39
C LEU A 615 -30.32 6.92 16.85
N TYR A 616 -29.05 7.31 16.72
CA TYR A 616 -27.93 6.54 17.26
C TYR A 616 -27.82 6.60 18.79
N ASP A 617 -28.30 7.68 19.43
CA ASP A 617 -28.46 7.71 20.89
C ASP A 617 -29.49 6.64 21.32
N ASP A 618 -30.61 6.54 20.61
CA ASP A 618 -31.65 5.53 20.85
C ASP A 618 -31.14 4.10 20.63
N ILE A 619 -30.43 3.85 19.52
CA ILE A 619 -29.80 2.55 19.22
C ILE A 619 -28.90 2.09 20.38
N VAL A 620 -27.99 2.95 20.84
CA VAL A 620 -27.09 2.59 21.94
C VAL A 620 -27.85 2.44 23.27
N ALA A 621 -28.92 3.19 23.49
CA ALA A 621 -29.77 3.02 24.67
C ALA A 621 -30.54 1.69 24.65
N ILE A 622 -31.07 1.27 23.50
CA ILE A 622 -31.68 -0.06 23.30
C ILE A 622 -30.65 -1.16 23.59
N LEU A 623 -29.45 -1.04 23.03
CA LEU A 623 -28.38 -2.02 23.21
C LEU A 623 -27.96 -2.20 24.68
N ARG A 624 -27.87 -1.11 25.44
CA ARG A 624 -27.55 -1.18 26.88
C ARG A 624 -28.63 -1.90 27.67
N ARG A 625 -29.91 -1.75 27.30
CA ARG A 625 -31.04 -2.47 27.91
C ARG A 625 -30.97 -3.97 27.60
N LEU A 626 -30.72 -4.33 26.34
CA LEU A 626 -30.51 -5.73 25.91
C LEU A 626 -29.44 -6.43 26.77
N ARG A 627 -28.38 -5.72 27.16
CA ARG A 627 -27.30 -6.27 27.99
C ARG A 627 -27.61 -6.39 29.48
N HIS A 628 -28.47 -5.54 30.04
CA HIS A 628 -28.71 -5.50 31.49
C HIS A 628 -29.90 -6.37 31.92
N ASP A 629 -30.93 -6.49 31.09
CA ASP A 629 -32.22 -7.10 31.44
C ASP A 629 -32.51 -8.38 30.62
N TRP A 630 -31.57 -9.33 30.61
CA TRP A 630 -31.70 -10.55 29.78
C TRP A 630 -32.90 -11.42 30.20
N ASN A 631 -33.91 -11.51 29.34
CA ASN A 631 -35.05 -12.42 29.42
C ASN A 631 -35.63 -12.62 28.00
N ASP A 632 -35.86 -13.86 27.57
CA ASP A 632 -36.17 -14.25 26.18
C ASP A 632 -37.33 -13.44 25.56
N ALA A 633 -38.41 -13.16 26.32
CA ALA A 633 -39.55 -12.38 25.82
C ALA A 633 -39.30 -10.86 25.76
N HIS A 634 -38.32 -10.37 26.53
CA HIS A 634 -37.90 -8.97 26.54
C HIS A 634 -36.90 -8.69 25.40
N GLU A 635 -36.08 -9.68 25.07
CA GLU A 635 -35.10 -9.66 23.98
C GLU A 635 -35.78 -9.49 22.61
N GLU A 636 -36.81 -10.29 22.29
CA GLU A 636 -37.51 -10.20 20.99
C GLU A 636 -38.11 -8.80 20.74
N GLY A 637 -38.70 -8.19 21.78
CA GLY A 637 -39.26 -6.84 21.71
C GLY A 637 -38.21 -5.75 21.52
N LEU A 638 -37.09 -5.85 22.25
CA LEU A 638 -35.97 -4.90 22.13
C LEU A 638 -35.22 -5.04 20.80
N CYS A 639 -35.05 -6.26 20.28
CA CYS A 639 -34.49 -6.50 18.95
C CYS A 639 -35.37 -5.90 17.85
N HIS A 640 -36.71 -6.02 17.97
CA HIS A 640 -37.64 -5.39 17.04
C HIS A 640 -37.58 -3.85 17.10
N GLU A 641 -37.46 -3.27 18.31
CA GLU A 641 -37.25 -1.83 18.51
C GLU A 641 -35.94 -1.38 17.84
N MET A 642 -34.85 -2.11 18.06
CA MET A 642 -33.54 -1.84 17.47
C MET A 642 -33.56 -1.84 15.94
N VAL A 643 -34.17 -2.87 15.34
CA VAL A 643 -34.31 -2.99 13.89
C VAL A 643 -35.10 -1.82 13.31
N THR A 644 -36.21 -1.44 13.96
CA THR A 644 -37.05 -0.33 13.51
C THR A 644 -36.28 1.00 13.55
N THR A 645 -35.48 1.22 14.58
CA THR A 645 -34.62 2.41 14.70
C THR A 645 -33.50 2.40 13.66
N LEU A 646 -32.89 1.24 13.37
CA LEU A 646 -31.88 1.10 12.32
C LEU A 646 -32.42 1.38 10.92
N ILE A 647 -33.63 0.90 10.60
CA ILE A 647 -34.32 1.21 9.32
C ILE A 647 -34.54 2.72 9.19
N SER A 648 -34.97 3.37 10.29
CA SER A 648 -35.18 4.82 10.30
C SER A 648 -33.85 5.57 10.11
N ALA A 649 -32.78 5.13 10.77
CA ALA A 649 -31.44 5.70 10.63
C ALA A 649 -30.91 5.55 9.19
N GLN A 650 -31.05 4.37 8.59
CA GLN A 650 -30.66 4.10 7.20
C GLN A 650 -31.37 5.06 6.24
N GLN A 651 -32.70 5.23 6.38
CA GLN A 651 -33.46 6.13 5.51
C GLN A 651 -33.04 7.59 5.66
N ILE A 652 -32.83 8.07 6.89
CA ILE A 652 -32.39 9.45 7.14
C ILE A 652 -31.00 9.70 6.55
N GLU A 653 -30.07 8.75 6.72
CA GLU A 653 -28.72 8.89 6.15
C GLU A 653 -28.74 8.85 4.62
N LYS A 654 -29.53 7.94 4.02
CA LYS A 654 -29.73 7.89 2.58
C LYS A 654 -30.23 9.22 2.02
N ASP A 655 -31.24 9.81 2.65
CA ASP A 655 -31.75 11.12 2.26
C ASP A 655 -30.70 12.24 2.44
N ALA A 656 -29.81 12.09 3.43
CA ALA A 656 -28.71 13.03 3.64
C ALA A 656 -27.66 12.92 2.55
N ILE A 657 -27.30 11.69 2.14
CA ILE A 657 -26.37 11.44 1.04
C ILE A 657 -26.91 11.99 -0.29
N GLU A 658 -28.20 11.83 -0.59
CA GLU A 658 -28.81 12.44 -1.77
C GLU A 658 -28.75 13.98 -1.72
N ALA A 659 -28.98 14.58 -0.55
CA ALA A 659 -28.80 16.02 -0.37
C ALA A 659 -27.32 16.45 -0.53
N MET A 660 -26.35 15.65 -0.07
CA MET A 660 -24.92 15.93 -0.28
C MET A 660 -24.56 15.94 -1.76
N LYS A 661 -25.10 15.00 -2.55
CA LYS A 661 -24.88 14.95 -4.00
C LYS A 661 -25.36 16.25 -4.67
N GLN A 662 -26.50 16.76 -4.26
CA GLN A 662 -27.03 18.03 -4.78
C GLN A 662 -26.12 19.20 -4.43
N VAL A 663 -25.67 19.31 -3.17
CA VAL A 663 -24.73 20.35 -2.73
C VAL A 663 -23.42 20.31 -3.52
N VAL A 664 -22.82 19.13 -3.67
CA VAL A 664 -21.57 18.94 -4.43
C VAL A 664 -21.76 19.31 -5.91
N LYS A 665 -22.90 18.94 -6.50
CA LYS A 665 -23.25 19.30 -7.86
C LYS A 665 -23.35 20.82 -8.04
N ASP A 666 -24.08 21.49 -7.16
CA ASP A 666 -24.27 22.95 -7.22
C ASP A 666 -22.93 23.70 -7.13
N VAL A 667 -22.03 23.25 -6.27
CA VAL A 667 -20.67 23.81 -6.15
C VAL A 667 -19.86 23.62 -7.44
N ARG A 668 -19.94 22.44 -8.07
CA ARG A 668 -19.24 22.15 -9.33
C ARG A 668 -19.77 23.00 -10.48
N GLU A 669 -21.08 23.14 -10.58
CA GLU A 669 -21.74 23.98 -11.59
C GLU A 669 -21.38 25.46 -11.41
N ALA A 670 -21.38 25.96 -10.18
CA ALA A 670 -20.97 27.34 -9.86
C ALA A 670 -19.51 27.65 -10.23
N ARG A 671 -18.64 26.63 -10.29
CA ARG A 671 -17.24 26.74 -10.70
C ARG A 671 -17.00 26.54 -12.20
N GLY A 672 -18.06 26.34 -12.98
CA GLY A 672 -17.95 26.10 -14.42
C GLY A 672 -17.37 24.73 -14.79
N ALA A 673 -17.36 23.77 -13.86
CA ALA A 673 -16.93 22.40 -14.14
C ALA A 673 -18.08 21.63 -14.81
N THR A 674 -17.97 21.31 -16.10
CA THR A 674 -18.91 20.40 -16.77
C THR A 674 -18.77 18.97 -16.22
N PRO A 675 -19.87 18.21 -16.03
CA PRO A 675 -19.87 16.93 -15.30
C PRO A 675 -19.08 15.76 -15.92
N HIS A 676 -18.42 15.94 -17.06
CA HIS A 676 -17.96 14.83 -17.91
C HIS A 676 -16.45 14.54 -17.90
N LEU A 677 -15.67 15.19 -17.03
CA LEU A 677 -14.22 14.98 -16.99
C LEU A 677 -13.72 14.89 -15.55
N ARG A 678 -13.65 13.68 -15.03
CA ARG A 678 -12.54 13.19 -14.18
C ARG A 678 -12.55 11.68 -14.13
#